data_AF-A0A5Q4EH62-F1
#
_entry.id   AF-A0A5Q4EH62-F1
#
_cell.length_a   1.000
_cell.length_b   1.000
_cell.length_c   1.000
_cell.angle_alpha   90.00
_cell.angle_beta   90.00
_cell.angle_gamma   90.00
#
_symmetry.space_group_name_H-M   'P 1'
#
loop_
_entity.id
_entity.type
_entity.pdbx_description
1 polymer ?
#
loop_
_entity_poly.entity_id
_entity_poly.type
_entity_poly.pdbx_seq_one_letter_code
_entity_poly.pdbx_strand_id
1 'polypeptide(L)'
;MKIIKTLLSFLLLLTVSLAASAQVPSQFNYQAVLRDDAGQVMENIPVEIEIAILQASAEGPVVFSEIHQVQTNTMGLVNLQIGSVNNLNDIDWGNDSYFLRLSIDGELMGVSQLLSVPFALHAGTSADSFSGDYHDLENTPALDDFIEIENPQDGDMIFFNGDMWLRIPIGNEGQILAYKQGMVQWVDIPEDGDNGWEDQPGTVTDVDGNVYSTVQIGYQEWMAENLRVSRYNNGTPIPTGLNDSQWSQATSGAYAVHPPDGLDGLDTDDEVMIAYGAYYNWYAVNHNNAQAICPVGWRVSTHEDWSQLTDYIIENHTGVVFETAGDALKTCRQINSPIGGDCDTQEHPRWEENAQYFGRDFYGFGAVPAGRRFTNGQYYELGNYGYWWTADEENENLAKHRVMYYDAGFVFDNHINKKNGFAVRCVRDAEIIEPEGYTLILQADPSHAGELSGAGVYEEGTEVSISASVNPGYLFVNWTDSTGIISETPDFAFNMPSADITLTAHFEADEQDNGETVSDIDGNVYPVIVFGSQKWMGKNLRVTKYNDGTPIATGHSNAEWAGLTTGAYAVYPHTAPPANGIDSDEQMVDAYGKLYNFYAVEDERGLCPVGWRVPTDGEWTALENYLVINYGEINNGNAANALKSCRQIESPLGGDCDTSEHPRWREHGTHYGTDLFGFNALPSGYRTSTGGYFNLGSSGAWWTSTAFGGLGTWYRSFFYLYGNFYTEIYNAKHGYSVRCIKDE
;
A
#
# COMPACT_ATOMS: atom_id res chain seq x y z
N MET A 1 3.03 -35.03 -60.18
CA MET A 1 1.70 -34.40 -60.30
C MET A 1 0.96 -34.23 -58.96
N LYS A 2 1.17 -35.08 -57.93
CA LYS A 2 0.58 -34.88 -56.59
C LYS A 2 1.21 -33.72 -55.80
N ILE A 3 2.54 -33.58 -55.82
CA ILE A 3 3.28 -32.54 -55.06
C ILE A 3 2.93 -31.11 -55.52
N ILE A 4 2.73 -30.90 -56.83
CA ILE A 4 2.37 -29.59 -57.40
C ILE A 4 0.95 -29.17 -56.98
N LYS A 5 0.02 -30.13 -56.81
CA LYS A 5 -1.34 -29.84 -56.33
C LYS A 5 -1.35 -29.49 -54.84
N THR A 6 -0.53 -30.15 -54.03
CA THR A 6 -0.39 -29.82 -52.60
C THR A 6 0.25 -28.45 -52.38
N LEU A 7 1.24 -28.08 -53.21
CA LEU A 7 1.86 -26.75 -53.13
C LEU A 7 0.90 -25.63 -53.55
N LEU A 8 0.10 -25.83 -54.60
CA LEU A 8 -0.92 -24.85 -55.01
C LEU A 8 -2.05 -24.71 -53.98
N SER A 9 -2.45 -25.79 -53.30
CA SER A 9 -3.44 -25.72 -52.22
C SER A 9 -2.90 -24.99 -50.99
N PHE A 10 -1.61 -25.15 -50.66
CA PHE A 10 -0.97 -24.44 -49.55
C PHE A 10 -0.76 -22.95 -49.86
N LEU A 11 -0.42 -22.62 -51.11
CA LEU A 11 -0.28 -21.23 -51.56
C LEU A 11 -1.62 -20.50 -51.60
N LEU A 12 -2.71 -21.19 -51.98
CA LEU A 12 -4.07 -20.63 -51.97
C LEU A 12 -4.63 -20.43 -50.55
N LEU A 13 -4.23 -21.28 -49.59
CA LEU A 13 -4.56 -21.11 -48.18
C LEU A 13 -3.75 -19.96 -47.54
N LEU A 14 -2.49 -19.77 -47.96
CA LEU A 14 -1.66 -18.65 -47.51
C LEU A 14 -2.12 -17.29 -48.04
N THR A 15 -2.68 -17.23 -49.26
CA THR A 15 -3.17 -15.98 -49.85
C THR A 15 -4.54 -15.57 -49.33
N VAL A 16 -5.34 -16.49 -48.78
CA VAL A 16 -6.64 -16.19 -48.16
C VAL A 16 -6.48 -15.72 -46.71
N SER A 17 -5.42 -16.12 -45.99
CA SER A 17 -5.13 -15.64 -44.64
C SER A 17 -4.50 -14.24 -44.57
N LEU A 18 -4.04 -13.68 -45.69
CA LEU A 18 -3.45 -12.34 -45.78
C LEU A 18 -4.43 -11.23 -46.20
N ALA A 19 -5.72 -11.54 -46.34
CA ALA A 19 -6.76 -10.58 -46.77
C ALA A 19 -7.86 -10.33 -45.73
N ALA A 20 -7.57 -10.58 -44.44
CA ALA A 20 -8.48 -10.25 -43.34
C ALA A 20 -7.91 -9.10 -42.50
N SER A 21 -7.85 -7.89 -43.08
CA SER A 21 -7.75 -6.67 -42.28
C SER A 21 -9.11 -6.41 -41.65
N ALA A 22 -9.23 -6.65 -40.34
CA ALA A 22 -10.36 -6.14 -39.58
C ALA A 22 -10.10 -4.64 -39.33
N GLN A 23 -10.65 -3.77 -40.18
CA GLN A 23 -10.64 -2.33 -39.92
C GLN A 23 -11.68 -2.05 -38.84
N VAL A 24 -11.29 -1.33 -37.78
CA VAL A 24 -12.24 -0.86 -36.76
C VAL A 24 -13.23 0.09 -37.45
N PRO A 25 -14.56 -0.12 -37.33
CA PRO A 25 -15.52 0.80 -37.91
C PRO A 25 -15.39 2.19 -37.28
N SER A 26 -15.17 3.23 -38.09
CA SER A 26 -15.13 4.64 -37.65
C SER A 26 -16.55 5.20 -37.49
N GLN A 27 -17.33 4.56 -36.62
CA GLN A 27 -18.73 4.91 -36.33
C GLN A 27 -19.12 4.42 -34.93
N PHE A 28 -20.11 5.06 -34.31
CA PHE A 28 -20.68 4.64 -33.03
C PHE A 28 -22.20 4.62 -33.06
N ASN A 29 -22.83 3.80 -32.22
CA ASN A 29 -24.29 3.69 -32.18
C ASN A 29 -24.89 4.80 -31.30
N TYR A 30 -26.04 5.34 -31.72
CA TYR A 30 -26.86 6.25 -30.94
C TYR A 30 -28.31 5.79 -30.98
N GLN A 31 -28.96 5.72 -29.81
CA GLN A 31 -30.33 5.26 -29.68
C GLN A 31 -31.15 6.29 -28.91
N ALA A 32 -32.33 6.63 -29.41
CA ALA A 32 -33.22 7.59 -28.78
C ALA A 32 -34.69 7.15 -28.89
N VAL A 33 -35.51 7.56 -27.91
CA VAL A 33 -36.97 7.40 -27.94
C VAL A 33 -37.60 8.78 -28.13
N LEU A 34 -38.29 8.97 -29.25
CA LEU A 34 -38.94 10.23 -29.59
C LEU A 34 -40.34 10.29 -28.97
N ARG A 35 -40.67 11.44 -28.40
CA ARG A 35 -41.96 11.75 -27.79
C ARG A 35 -42.46 13.11 -28.26
N ASP A 36 -43.78 13.27 -28.33
CA ASP A 36 -44.44 14.54 -28.64
C ASP A 36 -44.50 15.48 -27.42
N ASP A 37 -45.01 16.71 -27.61
CA ASP A 37 -45.16 17.73 -26.55
C ASP A 37 -46.06 17.29 -25.38
N ALA A 38 -46.87 16.24 -25.56
CA ALA A 38 -47.70 15.65 -24.52
C ALA A 38 -46.99 14.48 -23.80
N GLY A 39 -45.75 14.18 -24.17
CA GLY A 39 -44.94 13.07 -23.64
C GLY A 39 -45.31 11.69 -24.20
N GLN A 40 -46.17 11.62 -25.22
CA GLN A 40 -46.56 10.36 -25.87
C GLN A 40 -45.50 9.94 -26.90
N VAL A 41 -45.29 8.64 -27.07
CA VAL A 41 -44.30 8.12 -28.02
C VAL A 41 -44.73 8.40 -29.46
N MET A 42 -43.79 8.87 -30.29
CA MET A 42 -44.05 9.13 -31.71
C MET A 42 -43.94 7.83 -32.50
N GLU A 43 -45.05 7.11 -32.67
CA GLU A 43 -45.07 5.74 -33.21
C GLU A 43 -45.08 5.67 -34.75
N ASN A 44 -44.13 4.93 -35.36
CA ASN A 44 -44.07 4.66 -36.81
C ASN A 44 -44.05 5.91 -37.70
N ILE A 45 -43.50 7.03 -37.22
CA ILE A 45 -43.44 8.31 -37.92
C ILE A 45 -42.07 8.47 -38.59
N PRO A 46 -42.01 8.93 -39.86
CA PRO A 46 -40.75 9.33 -40.48
C PRO A 46 -40.25 10.64 -39.86
N VAL A 47 -38.98 10.67 -39.48
CA VAL A 47 -38.31 11.83 -38.86
C VAL A 47 -36.95 12.06 -39.50
N GLU A 48 -36.61 13.33 -39.69
CA GLU A 48 -35.26 13.77 -40.06
C GLU A 48 -34.48 14.11 -38.79
N ILE A 49 -33.34 13.45 -38.60
CA ILE A 49 -32.47 13.70 -37.44
C ILE A 49 -31.12 14.20 -37.94
N GLU A 50 -30.77 15.43 -37.58
CA GLU A 50 -29.42 15.98 -37.78
C GLU A 50 -28.59 15.78 -36.52
N ILE A 51 -27.41 15.20 -36.71
CA ILE A 51 -26.37 15.06 -35.70
C ILE A 51 -25.20 15.95 -36.08
N ALA A 52 -24.76 16.81 -35.16
CA ALA A 52 -23.54 17.60 -35.33
C ALA A 52 -22.59 17.43 -34.14
N ILE A 53 -21.29 17.44 -34.39
CA ILE A 53 -20.24 17.47 -33.37
C ILE A 53 -19.61 18.86 -33.34
N LEU A 54 -19.56 19.47 -32.15
CA LEU A 54 -18.94 20.77 -31.91
C LEU A 54 -17.66 20.61 -31.10
N GLN A 55 -16.66 21.46 -31.36
CA GLN A 55 -15.36 21.47 -30.69
C GLN A 55 -15.29 22.54 -29.58
N ALA A 56 -14.53 22.28 -28.52
CA ALA A 56 -14.22 23.16 -27.37
C ALA A 56 -15.38 23.46 -26.42
N SER A 57 -16.59 23.70 -26.93
CA SER A 57 -17.75 24.06 -26.11
C SER A 57 -19.09 23.72 -26.80
N ALA A 58 -20.18 23.80 -26.05
CA ALA A 58 -21.54 23.58 -26.56
C ALA A 58 -21.98 24.61 -27.64
N GLU A 59 -21.26 25.74 -27.77
CA GLU A 59 -21.48 26.80 -28.76
C GLU A 59 -20.35 26.87 -29.80
N GLY A 60 -19.42 25.91 -29.78
CA GLY A 60 -18.23 25.90 -30.61
C GLY A 60 -18.50 25.66 -32.10
N PRO A 61 -17.45 25.70 -32.95
CA PRO A 61 -17.59 25.41 -34.36
C PRO A 61 -18.01 23.96 -34.58
N VAL A 62 -18.88 23.73 -35.57
CA VAL A 62 -19.26 22.38 -36.02
C VAL A 62 -18.11 21.79 -36.83
N VAL A 63 -17.54 20.69 -36.34
CA VAL A 63 -16.45 19.96 -37.00
C VAL A 63 -16.95 18.75 -37.78
N PHE A 64 -18.18 18.32 -37.54
CA PHE A 64 -18.85 17.23 -38.25
C PHE A 64 -20.37 17.41 -38.19
N SER A 65 -21.08 17.08 -39.26
CA SER A 65 -22.54 16.98 -39.26
C SER A 65 -22.99 15.92 -40.25
N GLU A 66 -24.07 15.20 -39.93
CA GLU A 66 -24.76 14.31 -40.85
C GLU A 66 -26.26 14.26 -40.57
N ILE A 67 -27.03 13.87 -41.59
CA ILE A 67 -28.50 13.84 -41.53
C ILE A 67 -28.98 12.41 -41.80
N HIS A 68 -29.85 11.92 -40.90
CA HIS A 68 -30.47 10.61 -40.96
C HIS A 68 -31.97 10.74 -41.22
N GLN A 69 -32.47 10.02 -42.23
CA GLN A 69 -33.89 9.87 -42.52
C GLN A 69 -34.34 8.51 -41.99
N VAL A 70 -35.01 8.48 -40.84
CA VAL A 70 -35.39 7.24 -40.16
C VAL A 70 -36.87 7.21 -39.83
N GLN A 71 -37.40 6.01 -39.58
CA GLN A 71 -38.76 5.82 -39.10
C GLN A 71 -38.71 5.27 -37.68
N THR A 72 -39.41 5.92 -36.75
CA THR A 72 -39.54 5.41 -35.38
C THR A 72 -40.26 4.06 -35.36
N ASN A 73 -40.00 3.20 -34.36
CA ASN A 73 -40.74 1.95 -34.21
C ASN A 73 -42.02 2.12 -33.35
N THR A 74 -42.65 1.00 -32.98
CA THR A 74 -43.87 0.97 -32.14
C THR A 74 -43.67 1.54 -30.73
N MET A 75 -42.43 1.77 -30.32
CA MET A 75 -42.04 2.32 -29.01
C MET A 75 -41.50 3.76 -29.13
N GLY A 76 -41.53 4.36 -30.32
CA GLY A 76 -40.90 5.66 -30.59
C GLY A 76 -39.37 5.60 -30.72
N LEU A 77 -38.77 4.41 -30.76
CA LEU A 77 -37.31 4.22 -30.76
C LEU A 77 -36.72 4.40 -32.16
N VAL A 78 -35.56 5.03 -32.24
CA VAL A 78 -34.66 5.09 -33.41
C VAL A 78 -33.27 4.58 -33.04
N ASN A 79 -32.61 3.93 -33.99
CA ASN A 79 -31.21 3.51 -33.90
C ASN A 79 -30.43 4.15 -35.03
N LEU A 80 -29.39 4.90 -34.70
CA LEU A 80 -28.52 5.59 -35.63
C LEU A 80 -27.10 5.03 -35.50
N GLN A 81 -26.37 5.04 -36.61
CA GLN A 81 -24.93 4.78 -36.63
C GLN A 81 -24.24 6.07 -37.04
N ILE A 82 -23.72 6.80 -36.06
CA ILE A 82 -23.08 8.08 -36.29
C ILE A 82 -21.72 7.84 -36.94
N GLY A 83 -21.47 8.47 -38.09
CA GLY A 83 -20.29 8.20 -38.92
C GLY A 83 -20.55 7.29 -40.13
N SER A 84 -21.81 6.88 -40.34
CA SER A 84 -22.20 6.03 -41.48
C SER A 84 -22.55 6.81 -42.74
N VAL A 85 -22.89 8.10 -42.61
CA VAL A 85 -23.21 8.99 -43.74
C VAL A 85 -21.99 9.84 -44.09
N ASN A 86 -21.40 10.49 -43.09
CA ASN A 86 -20.15 11.25 -43.23
C ASN A 86 -19.04 10.61 -42.38
N ASN A 87 -17.79 10.75 -42.80
CA ASN A 87 -16.66 10.11 -42.13
C ASN A 87 -16.24 10.88 -40.86
N LEU A 88 -16.01 10.17 -39.75
CA LEU A 88 -15.51 10.74 -38.49
C LEU A 88 -13.99 10.89 -38.45
N ASN A 89 -13.26 10.35 -39.44
CA ASN A 89 -11.79 10.37 -39.48
C ASN A 89 -11.18 11.78 -39.63
N ASP A 90 -11.97 12.76 -40.10
CA ASP A 90 -11.49 14.13 -40.31
C ASP A 90 -11.53 14.96 -39.01
N ILE A 91 -12.02 14.39 -37.91
CA ILE A 91 -12.06 15.03 -36.59
C ILE A 91 -10.77 14.69 -35.82
N ASP A 92 -10.08 15.73 -35.35
CA ASP A 92 -8.88 15.60 -34.51
C ASP A 92 -9.22 15.37 -33.04
N TRP A 93 -9.64 14.15 -32.70
CA TRP A 93 -10.15 13.79 -31.37
C TRP A 93 -9.19 14.05 -30.18
N GLY A 94 -7.90 14.28 -30.41
CA GLY A 94 -6.90 14.49 -29.35
C GLY A 94 -6.71 15.93 -28.92
N ASN A 95 -7.30 16.90 -29.64
CA ASN A 95 -6.94 18.31 -29.52
C ASN A 95 -7.86 19.10 -28.56
N ASP A 96 -9.11 18.69 -28.36
CA ASP A 96 -10.08 19.44 -27.54
C ASP A 96 -11.23 18.56 -26.99
N SER A 97 -12.13 19.17 -26.21
CA SER A 97 -13.42 18.58 -25.83
C SER A 97 -14.44 18.64 -26.96
N TYR A 98 -15.31 17.64 -27.04
CA TYR A 98 -16.34 17.54 -28.09
C TYR A 98 -17.75 17.45 -27.52
N PHE A 99 -18.73 17.99 -28.26
CA PHE A 99 -20.13 18.04 -27.88
C PHE A 99 -21.00 17.50 -29.01
N LEU A 100 -22.05 16.75 -28.67
CA LEU A 100 -23.05 16.25 -29.61
C LEU A 100 -24.26 17.18 -29.59
N ARG A 101 -24.62 17.75 -30.74
CA ARG A 101 -25.85 18.51 -30.95
C ARG A 101 -26.84 17.70 -31.78
N LEU A 102 -28.06 17.61 -31.29
CA LEU A 102 -29.15 16.88 -31.92
C LEU A 102 -30.25 17.85 -32.36
N SER A 103 -30.65 17.77 -33.63
CA SER A 103 -31.84 18.45 -34.14
C SER A 103 -32.79 17.44 -34.79
N ILE A 104 -34.10 17.63 -34.61
CA ILE A 104 -35.14 16.80 -35.22
C ILE A 104 -36.03 17.71 -36.07
N ASP A 105 -36.21 17.39 -37.35
CA ASP A 105 -36.99 18.17 -38.33
C ASP A 105 -36.64 19.68 -38.34
N GLY A 106 -35.37 20.01 -38.07
CA GLY A 106 -34.85 21.38 -38.02
C GLY A 106 -34.95 22.08 -36.66
N GLU A 107 -35.51 21.43 -35.63
CA GLU A 107 -35.62 21.96 -34.27
C GLU A 107 -34.54 21.38 -33.34
N LEU A 108 -33.87 22.22 -32.54
CA LEU A 108 -32.80 21.82 -31.63
C LEU A 108 -33.36 21.10 -30.40
N MET A 109 -32.94 19.85 -30.18
CA MET A 109 -33.36 19.05 -29.03
C MET A 109 -32.41 19.18 -27.83
N GLY A 110 -31.12 19.45 -28.09
CA GLY A 110 -30.14 19.66 -27.04
C GLY A 110 -28.70 19.53 -27.51
N VAL A 111 -27.79 19.97 -26.64
CA VAL A 111 -26.35 19.79 -26.80
C VAL A 111 -25.81 19.11 -25.54
N SER A 112 -25.11 18.00 -25.69
CA SER A 112 -24.50 17.26 -24.58
C SER A 112 -23.02 17.06 -24.84
N GLN A 113 -22.17 17.23 -23.83
CA GLN A 113 -20.75 16.90 -23.96
C GLN A 113 -20.59 15.40 -24.25
N LEU A 114 -19.76 15.06 -25.23
CA LEU A 114 -19.31 13.69 -25.44
C LEU A 114 -18.28 13.39 -24.35
N LEU A 115 -18.74 12.82 -23.24
CA LEU A 115 -17.89 12.26 -22.21
C LEU A 115 -17.38 10.89 -22.69
N SER A 116 -16.14 10.55 -22.34
CA SER A 116 -15.47 9.36 -22.88
C SER A 116 -16.21 8.06 -22.48
N VAL A 117 -16.61 7.24 -23.45
CA VAL A 117 -17.15 5.87 -23.23
C VAL A 117 -16.42 4.92 -24.21
N PRO A 118 -16.21 3.64 -23.86
CA PRO A 118 -14.96 2.95 -23.48
C PRO A 118 -13.84 2.89 -24.56
N PHE A 119 -13.87 3.73 -25.60
CA PHE A 119 -12.74 4.03 -26.49
C PHE A 119 -11.85 5.18 -25.97
N ALA A 120 -12.03 5.55 -24.69
CA ALA A 120 -11.08 6.34 -23.90
C ALA A 120 -9.66 5.73 -23.85
N LEU A 121 -9.46 4.53 -24.40
CA LEU A 121 -8.18 3.96 -24.83
C LEU A 121 -8.07 4.22 -26.35
N HIS A 122 -7.48 5.30 -26.85
CA HIS A 122 -6.07 5.67 -26.68
C HIS A 122 -5.09 4.48 -26.72
N ALA A 123 -5.51 3.35 -27.32
CA ALA A 123 -4.64 2.45 -28.05
C ALA A 123 -4.41 2.96 -29.50
N GLY A 124 -5.01 4.10 -29.90
CA GLY A 124 -4.93 4.69 -31.24
C GLY A 124 -3.84 5.74 -31.45
N THR A 125 -3.04 6.04 -30.44
CA THR A 125 -1.87 6.96 -30.51
C THR A 125 -0.61 6.33 -29.92
N SER A 126 -0.68 5.09 -29.42
CA SER A 126 0.41 4.41 -28.70
C SER A 126 0.80 3.07 -29.30
N ALA A 127 0.42 2.76 -30.54
CA ALA A 127 0.94 1.61 -31.28
C ALA A 127 1.37 1.98 -32.71
N ASP A 128 2.67 2.28 -32.82
CA ASP A 128 3.55 2.07 -33.98
C ASP A 128 3.38 2.91 -35.25
N SER A 129 3.99 4.09 -35.23
CA SER A 129 4.91 4.50 -36.31
C SER A 129 5.92 5.54 -35.82
N PHE A 130 6.71 5.21 -34.79
CA PHE A 130 7.95 5.95 -34.53
C PHE A 130 9.06 5.33 -35.40
N SER A 131 9.38 5.95 -36.53
CA SER A 131 10.44 5.52 -37.46
C SER A 131 11.85 5.80 -36.93
N GLY A 132 11.97 6.71 -35.95
CA GLY A 132 13.24 7.24 -35.47
C GLY A 132 13.96 8.16 -36.46
N ASP A 133 13.34 8.52 -37.60
CA ASP A 133 13.96 9.35 -38.64
C ASP A 133 13.44 10.80 -38.58
N TYR A 134 14.27 11.73 -38.11
CA TYR A 134 13.95 13.16 -38.05
C TYR A 134 13.50 13.75 -39.41
N HIS A 135 13.90 13.15 -40.53
CA HIS A 135 13.62 13.64 -41.88
C HIS A 135 12.23 13.31 -42.42
N ASP A 136 11.43 12.52 -41.71
CA ASP A 136 10.06 12.20 -42.12
C ASP A 136 8.98 13.11 -41.51
N LEU A 137 9.40 14.07 -40.68
CA LEU A 137 8.54 15.06 -40.04
C LEU A 137 8.23 16.24 -40.99
N GLU A 138 6.95 16.54 -41.22
CA GLU A 138 6.52 17.78 -41.88
C GLU A 138 6.46 18.94 -40.86
N ASN A 139 6.87 20.16 -41.26
CA ASN A 139 7.05 21.36 -40.40
C ASN A 139 8.19 21.26 -39.36
N THR A 140 9.33 20.69 -39.73
CA THR A 140 10.51 20.68 -38.85
C THR A 140 11.09 22.09 -38.65
N PRO A 141 11.45 22.45 -37.40
CA PRO A 141 12.22 23.67 -37.13
C PRO A 141 13.55 23.65 -37.89
N ALA A 142 13.99 24.81 -38.39
CA ALA A 142 15.33 24.95 -38.95
C ALA A 142 16.36 24.73 -37.83
N LEU A 143 17.06 23.60 -37.85
CA LEU A 143 18.10 23.26 -36.87
C LEU A 143 19.36 24.14 -37.01
N ASP A 144 19.49 24.81 -38.16
CA ASP A 144 20.61 25.67 -38.52
C ASP A 144 20.83 26.81 -37.51
N ASP A 145 19.80 27.20 -36.76
CA ASP A 145 19.85 28.26 -35.73
C ASP A 145 20.00 27.73 -34.29
N PHE A 146 19.96 26.40 -34.06
CA PHE A 146 19.86 25.83 -32.70
C PHE A 146 21.20 25.35 -32.10
N ILE A 147 22.24 25.17 -32.91
CA ILE A 147 23.56 24.69 -32.46
C ILE A 147 24.67 25.50 -33.15
N GLU A 148 25.06 26.64 -32.59
CA GLU A 148 26.31 27.30 -32.95
C GLU A 148 27.49 26.61 -32.26
N ILE A 149 28.12 25.64 -32.94
CA ILE A 149 29.40 25.06 -32.52
C ILE A 149 30.44 25.34 -33.61
N GLU A 150 31.47 26.13 -33.28
CA GLU A 150 32.56 26.41 -34.22
C GLU A 150 33.44 25.17 -34.46
N ASN A 151 33.50 24.72 -35.73
CA ASN A 151 34.45 23.74 -36.27
C ASN A 151 34.59 22.40 -35.49
N PRO A 152 33.50 21.62 -35.31
CA PRO A 152 33.62 20.26 -34.77
C PRO A 152 34.47 19.37 -35.70
N GLN A 153 35.24 18.45 -35.11
CA GLN A 153 36.04 17.44 -35.81
C GLN A 153 35.48 16.04 -35.50
N ASP A 154 35.79 15.07 -36.36
CA ASP A 154 35.43 13.67 -36.12
C ASP A 154 36.03 13.18 -34.80
N GLY A 155 35.17 12.70 -33.91
CA GLY A 155 35.52 12.20 -32.58
C GLY A 155 35.29 13.20 -31.44
N ASP A 156 34.93 14.44 -31.73
CA ASP A 156 34.49 15.38 -30.69
C ASP A 156 33.11 15.01 -30.16
N MET A 157 32.87 15.29 -28.88
CA MET A 157 31.58 15.20 -28.24
C MET A 157 30.92 16.57 -28.11
N ILE A 158 29.61 16.60 -28.18
CA ILE A 158 28.81 17.81 -28.05
C ILE A 158 27.92 17.63 -26.81
N PHE A 159 28.00 18.56 -25.86
CA PHE A 159 27.34 18.48 -24.56
C PHE A 159 26.49 19.74 -24.31
N PHE A 160 25.20 19.59 -24.03
CA PHE A 160 24.34 20.69 -23.61
C PHE A 160 24.39 20.82 -22.08
N ASN A 161 24.84 21.96 -21.57
CA ASN A 161 24.99 22.16 -20.13
C ASN A 161 23.75 22.75 -19.43
N GLY A 162 22.62 22.86 -20.14
CA GLY A 162 21.40 23.51 -19.66
C GLY A 162 21.16 24.90 -20.24
N ASP A 163 22.24 25.61 -20.64
CA ASP A 163 22.16 26.97 -21.19
C ASP A 163 22.68 27.04 -22.64
N MET A 164 23.70 26.26 -22.99
CA MET A 164 24.30 26.25 -24.32
C MET A 164 24.94 24.91 -24.69
N TRP A 165 25.13 24.70 -25.98
CA TRP A 165 25.90 23.56 -26.49
C TRP A 165 27.40 23.84 -26.43
N LEU A 166 28.14 22.92 -25.81
CA LEU A 166 29.58 22.97 -25.65
C LEU A 166 30.23 21.85 -26.47
N ARG A 167 31.37 22.15 -27.10
CA ARG A 167 32.21 21.17 -27.78
C ARG A 167 33.27 20.63 -26.80
N ILE A 168 33.34 19.32 -26.69
CA ILE A 168 34.35 18.59 -25.93
C ILE A 168 35.25 17.86 -26.95
N PRO A 169 36.53 18.25 -27.11
CA PRO A 169 37.42 17.58 -28.04
C PRO A 169 37.56 16.09 -27.77
N ILE A 170 37.88 15.29 -28.78
CA ILE A 170 38.16 13.84 -28.59
C ILE A 170 39.21 13.62 -27.49
N GLY A 171 38.96 12.65 -26.61
CA GLY A 171 39.86 12.28 -25.52
C GLY A 171 41.10 11.54 -26.02
N ASN A 172 42.16 11.55 -25.21
CA ASN A 172 43.35 10.74 -25.47
C ASN A 172 43.16 9.30 -24.97
N GLU A 173 43.88 8.35 -25.57
CA GLU A 173 43.88 6.95 -25.13
C GLU A 173 44.30 6.85 -23.65
N GLY A 174 43.48 6.16 -22.83
CA GLY A 174 43.68 6.05 -21.38
C GLY A 174 42.87 7.05 -20.54
N GLN A 175 42.13 7.97 -21.17
CA GLN A 175 41.21 8.87 -20.49
C GLN A 175 39.80 8.30 -20.45
N ILE A 176 39.07 8.59 -19.37
CA ILE A 176 37.62 8.36 -19.27
C ILE A 176 36.88 9.69 -19.29
N LEU A 177 35.65 9.67 -19.80
CA LEU A 177 34.78 10.83 -19.77
C LEU A 177 34.08 10.89 -18.41
N ALA A 178 34.21 12.00 -17.68
CA ALA A 178 33.61 12.17 -16.36
C ALA A 178 32.90 13.52 -16.22
N TYR A 179 31.84 13.56 -15.42
CA TYR A 179 31.13 14.79 -15.06
C TYR A 179 31.72 15.36 -13.77
N LYS A 180 32.35 16.54 -13.83
CA LYS A 180 33.01 17.16 -12.69
C LYS A 180 32.73 18.66 -12.66
N GLN A 181 32.31 19.16 -11.49
CA GLN A 181 31.96 20.57 -11.29
C GLN A 181 30.92 21.10 -12.29
N GLY A 182 29.92 20.28 -12.61
CA GLY A 182 28.83 20.69 -13.52
C GLY A 182 29.15 20.55 -15.02
N MET A 183 30.33 20.04 -15.40
CA MET A 183 30.74 19.91 -16.80
C MET A 183 31.31 18.53 -17.11
N VAL A 184 31.00 18.02 -18.30
CA VAL A 184 31.61 16.80 -18.85
C VAL A 184 33.03 17.11 -19.35
N GLN A 185 34.03 16.32 -18.94
CA GLN A 185 35.42 16.47 -19.37
C GLN A 185 36.18 15.12 -19.38
N TRP A 186 37.23 15.01 -20.20
CA TRP A 186 38.13 13.85 -20.18
C TRP A 186 39.08 13.91 -18.99
N VAL A 187 39.23 12.79 -18.29
CA VAL A 187 40.06 12.66 -17.08
C VAL A 187 41.00 11.46 -17.24
N ASP A 188 42.27 11.65 -16.90
CA ASP A 188 43.27 10.58 -16.86
C ASP A 188 42.96 9.59 -15.73
N ILE A 189 43.05 8.29 -15.99
CA ILE A 189 43.04 7.26 -14.95
C ILE A 189 44.38 7.36 -14.20
N PRO A 190 44.43 7.69 -12.89
CA PRO A 190 45.70 7.85 -12.21
C PRO A 190 46.43 6.52 -12.06
N GLU A 191 47.64 6.44 -12.62
CA GLU A 191 48.62 5.41 -12.22
C GLU A 191 49.17 5.77 -10.83
N ASP A 192 49.09 4.80 -9.92
CA ASP A 192 49.72 4.73 -8.60
C ASP A 192 49.05 5.48 -7.42
N GLY A 193 48.36 4.72 -6.58
CA GLY A 193 48.83 4.44 -5.21
C GLY A 193 48.81 5.56 -4.14
N ASP A 194 48.03 6.63 -4.29
CA ASP A 194 47.72 7.57 -3.19
C ASP A 194 46.20 7.62 -2.97
N ASN A 195 45.78 7.07 -1.84
CA ASN A 195 44.41 6.67 -1.48
C ASN A 195 43.55 7.84 -0.98
N GLY A 196 43.47 8.90 -1.80
CA GLY A 196 42.59 10.06 -1.63
C GLY A 196 41.26 9.96 -2.39
N TRP A 197 40.72 8.75 -2.56
CA TRP A 197 39.43 8.51 -3.20
C TRP A 197 38.36 8.37 -2.12
N GLU A 198 37.46 9.36 -2.04
CA GLU A 198 36.10 9.09 -1.55
C GLU A 198 35.50 7.98 -2.42
N ASP A 199 34.95 6.95 -1.78
CA ASP A 199 34.25 5.84 -2.44
C ASP A 199 33.32 6.41 -3.53
N GLN A 200 33.40 5.92 -4.76
CA GLN A 200 32.40 6.28 -5.77
C GLN A 200 31.03 5.82 -5.26
N PRO A 201 29.98 6.67 -5.29
CA PRO A 201 28.68 6.31 -4.74
C PRO A 201 28.18 4.99 -5.35
N GLY A 202 27.94 3.99 -4.50
CA GLY A 202 27.44 2.67 -4.90
C GLY A 202 28.48 1.56 -5.09
N THR A 203 29.76 1.76 -4.74
CA THR A 203 30.75 0.67 -4.72
C THR A 203 31.73 0.76 -3.54
N VAL A 204 32.34 -0.37 -3.18
CA VAL A 204 33.45 -0.47 -2.21
C VAL A 204 34.57 -1.36 -2.76
N THR A 205 35.83 -1.03 -2.47
CA THR A 205 36.99 -1.82 -2.89
C THR A 205 37.71 -2.43 -1.70
N ASP A 206 38.04 -3.73 -1.75
CA ASP A 206 38.84 -4.38 -0.70
C ASP A 206 40.36 -4.21 -0.88
N VAL A 207 41.14 -4.79 0.04
CA VAL A 207 42.61 -4.77 0.02
C VAL A 207 43.24 -5.51 -1.16
N ASP A 208 42.46 -6.35 -1.84
CA ASP A 208 42.88 -7.09 -3.03
C ASP A 208 42.56 -6.36 -4.33
N GLY A 209 41.87 -5.22 -4.25
CA GLY A 209 41.40 -4.49 -5.42
C GLY A 209 40.10 -5.07 -6.00
N ASN A 210 39.41 -5.96 -5.27
CA ASN A 210 38.08 -6.40 -5.67
C ASN A 210 37.10 -5.24 -5.44
N VAL A 211 36.40 -4.85 -6.50
CA VAL A 211 35.32 -3.84 -6.44
C VAL A 211 33.99 -4.55 -6.28
N TYR A 212 33.19 -4.12 -5.31
CA TYR A 212 31.87 -4.66 -5.02
C TYR A 212 30.84 -3.56 -5.15
N SER A 213 29.68 -3.89 -5.70
CA SER A 213 28.52 -3.02 -5.67
C SER A 213 28.00 -2.89 -4.23
N THR A 214 27.53 -1.70 -3.86
CA THR A 214 26.91 -1.43 -2.57
C THR A 214 25.50 -0.92 -2.76
N VAL A 215 24.65 -1.15 -1.76
CA VAL A 215 23.29 -0.65 -1.75
C VAL A 215 22.92 -0.14 -0.36
N GLN A 216 22.29 1.01 -0.32
CA GLN A 216 21.73 1.56 0.90
C GLN A 216 20.32 1.02 1.11
N ILE A 217 20.08 0.43 2.29
CA ILE A 217 18.77 -0.07 2.72
C ILE A 217 18.53 0.48 4.12
N GLY A 218 17.63 1.45 4.22
CA GLY A 218 17.41 2.21 5.44
C GLY A 218 18.68 2.93 5.91
N TYR A 219 19.04 2.70 7.16
CA TYR A 219 20.18 3.34 7.83
C TYR A 219 21.52 2.62 7.60
N GLN A 220 21.54 1.62 6.72
CA GLN A 220 22.69 0.77 6.50
C GLN A 220 23.07 0.75 5.03
N GLU A 221 24.37 0.78 4.76
CA GLU A 221 24.91 0.48 3.44
C GLU A 221 25.50 -0.93 3.44
N TRP A 222 25.00 -1.77 2.55
CA TRP A 222 25.34 -3.18 2.45
C TRP A 222 26.13 -3.46 1.17
N MET A 223 27.09 -4.37 1.23
CA MET A 223 27.61 -4.99 0.02
C MET A 223 26.49 -5.79 -0.67
N ALA A 224 26.29 -5.58 -1.97
CA ALA A 224 25.34 -6.34 -2.78
C ALA A 224 25.91 -7.73 -3.20
N GLU A 225 27.22 -7.90 -3.04
CA GLU A 225 27.96 -9.10 -3.41
C GLU A 225 28.61 -9.75 -2.17
N ASN A 226 28.83 -11.07 -2.23
CA ASN A 226 29.57 -11.77 -1.19
C ASN A 226 31.07 -11.44 -1.29
N LEU A 227 31.72 -11.30 -0.13
CA LEU A 227 33.14 -10.99 -0.03
C LEU A 227 34.00 -12.08 -0.69
N ARG A 228 35.07 -11.63 -1.37
CA ARG A 228 36.04 -12.49 -2.08
C ARG A 228 37.50 -12.09 -1.82
N VAL A 229 37.77 -11.54 -0.65
CA VAL A 229 39.10 -11.14 -0.21
C VAL A 229 39.98 -12.35 0.19
N SER A 230 41.26 -12.28 -0.08
CA SER A 230 42.31 -13.27 0.23
C SER A 230 43.29 -12.78 1.31
N ARG A 231 43.22 -11.50 1.69
CA ARG A 231 44.05 -10.85 2.72
C ARG A 231 43.19 -10.02 3.68
N TYR A 232 43.60 -9.91 4.93
CA TYR A 232 43.00 -8.92 5.85
C TYR A 232 43.37 -7.50 5.42
N ASN A 233 42.63 -6.50 5.90
CA ASN A 233 42.84 -5.08 5.58
C ASN A 233 44.28 -4.57 5.81
N ASN A 234 45.05 -5.22 6.68
CA ASN A 234 46.45 -4.90 6.94
C ASN A 234 47.44 -5.61 5.97
N GLY A 235 46.94 -6.30 4.95
CA GLY A 235 47.70 -7.06 3.97
C GLY A 235 48.11 -8.48 4.39
N THR A 236 47.77 -8.93 5.60
CA THR A 236 48.11 -10.29 6.07
C THR A 236 47.31 -11.34 5.27
N PRO A 237 47.95 -12.34 4.63
CA PRO A 237 47.23 -13.40 3.91
C PRO A 237 46.31 -14.23 4.79
N ILE A 238 45.12 -14.51 4.29
CA ILE A 238 44.20 -15.50 4.86
C ILE A 238 44.58 -16.87 4.26
N PRO A 239 44.92 -17.88 5.06
CA PRO A 239 45.22 -19.22 4.57
C PRO A 239 44.13 -19.82 3.66
N THR A 240 44.55 -20.43 2.55
CA THR A 240 43.69 -21.16 1.62
C THR A 240 44.37 -22.47 1.17
N GLY A 241 43.66 -23.32 0.43
CA GLY A 241 44.18 -24.60 -0.08
C GLY A 241 44.45 -25.64 1.02
N LEU A 242 43.80 -25.50 2.18
CA LEU A 242 43.93 -26.44 3.30
C LEU A 242 43.22 -27.75 2.97
N ASN A 243 43.88 -28.89 3.25
CA ASN A 243 43.18 -30.17 3.24
C ASN A 243 42.22 -30.31 4.43
N ASP A 244 41.35 -31.32 4.40
CA ASP A 244 40.26 -31.48 5.39
C ASP A 244 40.77 -31.61 6.83
N SER A 245 41.93 -32.26 7.03
CA SER A 245 42.57 -32.38 8.33
C SER A 245 43.07 -31.01 8.82
N GLN A 246 43.71 -30.24 7.96
CA GLN A 246 44.20 -28.89 8.28
C GLN A 246 43.04 -27.94 8.58
N TRP A 247 41.96 -27.96 7.79
CA TRP A 247 40.78 -27.12 8.00
C TRP A 247 40.05 -27.46 9.30
N SER A 248 39.78 -28.74 9.56
CA SER A 248 39.10 -29.18 10.78
C SER A 248 39.90 -28.88 12.06
N GLN A 249 41.21 -28.66 11.94
CA GLN A 249 42.11 -28.28 13.04
C GLN A 249 42.45 -26.79 13.05
N ALA A 250 41.94 -25.98 12.11
CA ALA A 250 42.25 -24.56 12.03
C ALA A 250 41.82 -23.83 13.32
N THR A 251 42.77 -23.08 13.89
CA THR A 251 42.56 -22.17 15.04
C THR A 251 42.76 -20.71 14.63
N SER A 252 42.87 -20.45 13.33
CA SER A 252 43.03 -19.13 12.72
C SER A 252 42.12 -19.03 11.51
N GLY A 253 41.97 -17.81 10.99
CA GLY A 253 41.22 -17.58 9.76
C GLY A 253 41.71 -18.46 8.61
N ALA A 254 40.76 -18.93 7.79
CA ALA A 254 41.01 -19.62 6.54
C ALA A 254 39.83 -19.40 5.59
N TYR A 255 40.09 -19.45 4.28
CA TYR A 255 39.05 -19.42 3.27
C TYR A 255 39.20 -20.55 2.24
N ALA A 256 38.10 -20.87 1.57
CA ALA A 256 38.02 -21.82 0.47
C ALA A 256 36.99 -21.34 -0.56
N VAL A 257 37.01 -21.90 -1.75
CA VAL A 257 36.05 -21.61 -2.83
C VAL A 257 35.29 -22.91 -3.15
N HIS A 258 34.04 -22.79 -3.60
CA HIS A 258 33.31 -23.97 -4.08
C HIS A 258 34.00 -24.53 -5.34
N PRO A 259 34.18 -25.86 -5.46
CA PRO A 259 34.71 -26.44 -6.68
C PRO A 259 33.80 -26.15 -7.90
N PRO A 260 34.35 -25.82 -9.09
CA PRO A 260 33.56 -25.58 -10.30
C PRO A 260 32.87 -26.84 -10.86
N ASP A 261 33.26 -28.03 -10.38
CA ASP A 261 32.73 -29.31 -10.85
C ASP A 261 31.19 -29.36 -10.79
N GLY A 262 30.57 -29.37 -11.97
CA GLY A 262 29.12 -29.51 -12.12
C GLY A 262 28.32 -28.20 -12.12
N LEU A 263 28.99 -27.03 -12.22
CA LEU A 263 28.35 -25.73 -12.30
C LEU A 263 28.29 -25.25 -13.75
N ASP A 264 27.09 -25.13 -14.31
CA ASP A 264 26.92 -24.63 -15.68
C ASP A 264 27.28 -23.14 -15.75
N GLY A 265 28.19 -22.80 -16.67
CA GLY A 265 28.69 -21.44 -16.89
C GLY A 265 29.83 -20.97 -15.98
N LEU A 266 30.37 -21.83 -15.09
CA LEU A 266 31.48 -21.49 -14.18
C LEU A 266 32.53 -22.62 -14.20
N ASP A 267 33.62 -22.43 -14.93
CA ASP A 267 34.63 -23.48 -15.21
C ASP A 267 35.86 -23.41 -14.29
N THR A 268 36.04 -22.29 -13.58
CA THR A 268 37.23 -22.02 -12.75
C THR A 268 36.90 -21.57 -11.33
N ASP A 269 37.81 -21.81 -10.39
CA ASP A 269 37.67 -21.32 -9.00
C ASP A 269 37.47 -19.79 -8.97
N ASP A 270 38.14 -19.03 -9.84
CA ASP A 270 38.02 -17.57 -9.91
C ASP A 270 36.61 -17.14 -10.37
N GLU A 271 36.05 -17.78 -11.38
CA GLU A 271 34.66 -17.51 -11.84
C GLU A 271 33.64 -17.84 -10.75
N VAL A 272 33.83 -18.96 -10.04
CA VAL A 272 32.96 -19.34 -8.92
C VAL A 272 33.08 -18.35 -7.76
N MET A 273 34.29 -17.90 -7.45
CA MET A 273 34.54 -16.92 -6.40
C MET A 273 33.96 -15.54 -6.74
N ILE A 274 33.95 -15.15 -8.02
CA ILE A 274 33.26 -13.94 -8.49
C ILE A 274 31.73 -14.11 -8.35
N ALA A 275 31.20 -15.27 -8.75
CA ALA A 275 29.76 -15.55 -8.73
C ALA A 275 29.16 -15.68 -7.32
N TYR A 276 29.88 -16.32 -6.40
CA TYR A 276 29.34 -16.74 -5.09
C TYR A 276 30.10 -16.19 -3.89
N GLY A 277 31.26 -15.57 -4.09
CA GLY A 277 32.19 -15.22 -3.02
C GLY A 277 32.99 -16.41 -2.51
N ALA A 278 33.72 -16.21 -1.41
CA ALA A 278 34.48 -17.26 -0.75
C ALA A 278 33.84 -17.73 0.57
N TYR A 279 34.16 -18.97 0.96
CA TYR A 279 33.78 -19.53 2.25
C TYR A 279 34.86 -19.28 3.28
N TYR A 280 34.57 -18.40 4.23
CA TYR A 280 35.44 -18.11 5.36
C TYR A 280 35.05 -18.94 6.56
N ASN A 281 36.03 -19.46 7.31
CA ASN A 281 35.74 -19.91 8.67
C ASN A 281 35.51 -18.69 9.58
N TRP A 282 34.79 -18.88 10.69
CA TRP A 282 34.44 -17.75 11.57
C TRP A 282 35.67 -17.11 12.23
N TYR A 283 36.78 -17.84 12.35
CA TYR A 283 38.03 -17.24 12.81
C TYR A 283 38.54 -16.16 11.86
N ALA A 284 38.26 -16.20 10.55
CA ALA A 284 38.60 -15.11 9.64
C ALA A 284 37.67 -13.90 9.82
N VAL A 285 36.45 -14.13 10.31
CA VAL A 285 35.39 -13.13 10.50
C VAL A 285 35.60 -12.33 11.78
N ASN A 286 35.93 -13.00 12.90
CA ASN A 286 36.11 -12.35 14.21
C ASN A 286 37.58 -12.04 14.51
N HIS A 287 38.05 -10.91 13.99
CA HIS A 287 39.32 -10.30 14.39
C HIS A 287 39.08 -8.89 14.93
N ASN A 288 39.96 -8.45 15.83
CA ASN A 288 40.02 -7.06 16.27
C ASN A 288 40.30 -6.10 15.09
N ASN A 289 39.94 -4.82 15.21
CA ASN A 289 39.99 -3.82 14.13
C ASN A 289 41.33 -3.72 13.34
N ALA A 290 42.44 -4.24 13.89
CA ALA A 290 43.74 -4.28 13.23
C ALA A 290 43.90 -5.39 12.16
N GLN A 291 42.97 -6.36 12.09
CA GLN A 291 42.93 -7.50 11.15
C GLN A 291 41.50 -7.73 10.62
N ALA A 292 40.76 -6.66 10.33
CA ALA A 292 39.40 -6.81 9.82
C ALA A 292 39.41 -7.42 8.41
N ILE A 293 38.41 -8.27 8.13
CA ILE A 293 38.24 -8.90 6.82
C ILE A 293 37.52 -7.99 5.82
N CYS A 294 36.66 -7.10 6.32
CA CYS A 294 35.93 -6.14 5.50
C CYS A 294 36.84 -4.96 5.07
N PRO A 295 36.48 -4.26 3.98
CA PRO A 295 37.13 -3.01 3.59
C PRO A 295 37.23 -1.99 4.73
N VAL A 296 38.18 -1.06 4.63
CA VAL A 296 38.31 0.01 5.64
C VAL A 296 37.02 0.83 5.68
N GLY A 297 36.49 1.09 6.89
CA GLY A 297 35.20 1.77 7.08
C GLY A 297 33.99 0.82 7.07
N TRP A 298 34.18 -0.46 6.73
CA TRP A 298 33.14 -1.48 6.71
C TRP A 298 33.38 -2.54 7.79
N ARG A 299 32.30 -3.19 8.24
CA ARG A 299 32.33 -4.26 9.25
C ARG A 299 31.58 -5.49 8.76
N VAL A 300 31.83 -6.63 9.40
CA VAL A 300 30.97 -7.81 9.23
C VAL A 300 29.65 -7.51 9.93
N SER A 301 28.54 -7.85 9.28
CA SER A 301 27.19 -7.70 9.85
C SER A 301 27.04 -8.45 11.19
N THR A 302 26.32 -7.84 12.12
CA THR A 302 25.89 -8.43 13.39
C THR A 302 24.44 -8.92 13.30
N HIS A 303 23.97 -9.61 14.33
CA HIS A 303 22.57 -10.00 14.45
C HIS A 303 21.65 -8.78 14.36
N GLU A 304 22.02 -7.72 15.07
CA GLU A 304 21.29 -6.45 15.11
C GLU A 304 21.25 -5.79 13.73
N ASP A 305 22.35 -5.86 12.97
CA ASP A 305 22.37 -5.29 11.62
C ASP A 305 21.30 -5.95 10.71
N TRP A 306 21.19 -7.28 10.77
CA TRP A 306 20.19 -8.02 10.00
C TRP A 306 18.76 -7.78 10.50
N SER A 307 18.56 -7.57 11.80
CA SER A 307 17.24 -7.23 12.35
C SER A 307 16.78 -5.87 11.83
N GLN A 308 17.64 -4.84 11.89
CA GLN A 308 17.36 -3.51 11.34
C GLN A 308 17.03 -3.58 9.84
N LEU A 309 17.80 -4.36 9.07
CA LEU A 309 17.54 -4.59 7.65
C LEU A 309 16.15 -5.19 7.41
N THR A 310 15.78 -6.25 8.14
CA THR A 310 14.48 -6.91 7.94
C THR A 310 13.31 -6.06 8.41
N ASP A 311 13.47 -5.35 9.52
CA ASP A 311 12.43 -4.48 10.08
C ASP A 311 12.16 -3.32 9.11
N TYR A 312 13.20 -2.66 8.61
CA TYR A 312 13.06 -1.60 7.61
C TYR A 312 12.29 -2.06 6.37
N ILE A 313 12.63 -3.25 5.84
CA ILE A 313 11.98 -3.79 4.64
C ILE A 313 10.50 -4.08 4.88
N ILE A 314 10.15 -4.64 6.05
CA ILE A 314 8.77 -4.95 6.43
C ILE A 314 7.95 -3.65 6.59
N GLU A 315 8.55 -2.62 7.19
CA GLU A 315 7.89 -1.34 7.40
C GLU A 315 7.70 -0.54 6.11
N ASN A 316 8.64 -0.63 5.16
CA ASN A 316 8.69 0.26 4.00
C ASN A 316 8.32 -0.39 2.65
N HIS A 317 8.03 -1.70 2.60
CA HIS A 317 7.59 -2.36 1.38
C HIS A 317 6.21 -3.02 1.53
N THR A 318 5.22 -2.45 0.83
CA THR A 318 3.87 -3.00 0.80
C THR A 318 3.87 -4.46 0.34
N GLY A 319 3.32 -5.35 1.17
CA GLY A 319 3.21 -6.78 0.87
C GLY A 319 4.41 -7.63 1.27
N VAL A 320 5.46 -7.03 1.84
CA VAL A 320 6.50 -7.80 2.55
C VAL A 320 6.11 -7.90 4.02
N VAL A 321 6.16 -9.12 4.55
CA VAL A 321 5.93 -9.45 5.95
C VAL A 321 7.13 -10.26 6.46
N PHE A 322 7.17 -10.55 7.76
CA PHE A 322 8.24 -11.35 8.36
C PHE A 322 8.47 -12.68 7.62
N GLU A 323 7.41 -13.33 7.15
CA GLU A 323 7.42 -14.58 6.39
C GLU A 323 8.03 -14.47 4.98
N THR A 324 8.17 -13.26 4.43
CA THR A 324 8.60 -13.01 3.04
C THR A 324 9.79 -12.04 2.93
N ALA A 325 10.35 -11.58 4.06
CA ALA A 325 11.49 -10.65 4.07
C ALA A 325 12.74 -11.21 3.38
N GLY A 326 12.99 -12.52 3.48
CA GLY A 326 14.04 -13.21 2.73
C GLY A 326 13.77 -13.24 1.23
N ASP A 327 12.53 -13.44 0.78
CA ASP A 327 12.19 -13.39 -0.65
C ASP A 327 12.45 -11.99 -1.25
N ALA A 328 12.27 -10.93 -0.47
CA ALA A 328 12.60 -9.57 -0.87
C ALA A 328 14.10 -9.32 -1.08
N LEU A 329 14.97 -10.11 -0.44
CA LEU A 329 16.44 -9.96 -0.47
C LEU A 329 17.15 -10.92 -1.44
N LYS A 330 16.57 -12.10 -1.69
CA LYS A 330 17.11 -13.08 -2.64
C LYS A 330 17.15 -12.49 -4.04
N THR A 331 18.25 -12.77 -4.77
CA THR A 331 18.30 -12.53 -6.22
C THR A 331 17.12 -13.18 -6.92
N CYS A 332 16.54 -12.56 -7.95
CA CYS A 332 15.43 -13.14 -8.67
C CYS A 332 15.79 -14.38 -9.53
N ARG A 333 17.08 -14.58 -9.80
CA ARG A 333 17.62 -15.68 -10.62
C ARG A 333 17.28 -17.04 -10.00
N GLN A 334 16.42 -17.80 -10.65
CA GLN A 334 15.95 -19.11 -10.20
C GLN A 334 15.60 -20.01 -11.39
N ILE A 335 15.74 -21.33 -11.23
CA ILE A 335 15.12 -22.28 -12.15
C ILE A 335 13.59 -22.09 -12.16
N ASN A 336 13.00 -21.99 -13.35
CA ASN A 336 11.55 -21.88 -13.57
C ASN A 336 10.95 -20.73 -12.74
N SER A 337 11.65 -19.59 -12.70
CA SER A 337 11.23 -18.43 -11.91
C SER A 337 9.83 -17.97 -12.35
N PRO A 338 8.86 -17.82 -11.42
CA PRO A 338 7.53 -17.31 -11.77
C PRO A 338 7.54 -15.88 -12.34
N ILE A 339 8.63 -15.13 -12.17
CA ILE A 339 8.82 -13.78 -12.72
C ILE A 339 9.07 -13.84 -14.24
N GLY A 340 9.68 -14.92 -14.74
CA GLY A 340 10.12 -15.02 -16.14
C GLY A 340 11.27 -14.06 -16.48
N GLY A 341 11.55 -13.92 -17.79
CA GLY A 341 12.65 -13.07 -18.27
C GLY A 341 14.01 -13.53 -17.75
N ASP A 342 14.89 -12.58 -17.44
CA ASP A 342 16.25 -12.84 -16.95
C ASP A 342 16.29 -13.52 -15.56
N CYS A 343 15.16 -13.49 -14.83
CA CYS A 343 15.02 -14.17 -13.56
C CYS A 343 14.85 -15.69 -13.73
N ASP A 344 14.35 -16.18 -14.88
CA ASP A 344 14.24 -17.61 -15.17
C ASP A 344 15.52 -18.10 -15.85
N THR A 345 16.41 -18.70 -15.07
CA THR A 345 17.74 -19.11 -15.54
C THR A 345 18.17 -20.45 -14.97
N GLN A 346 18.89 -21.23 -15.78
CA GLN A 346 19.60 -22.44 -15.36
C GLN A 346 21.07 -22.16 -15.04
N GLU A 347 21.60 -21.03 -15.49
CA GLU A 347 22.99 -20.63 -15.28
C GLU A 347 23.21 -20.10 -13.86
N HIS A 348 24.32 -20.49 -13.25
CA HIS A 348 24.74 -20.00 -11.94
C HIS A 348 25.26 -18.55 -12.01
N PRO A 349 25.24 -17.76 -10.93
CA PRO A 349 24.58 -18.04 -9.64
C PRO A 349 23.05 -17.90 -9.69
N ARG A 350 22.33 -18.89 -9.15
CA ARG A 350 20.86 -18.93 -9.11
C ARG A 350 20.33 -19.75 -7.94
N TRP A 351 19.07 -19.54 -7.59
CA TRP A 351 18.30 -20.40 -6.68
C TRP A 351 17.73 -21.63 -7.40
N GLU A 352 17.53 -22.72 -6.63
CA GLU A 352 16.76 -23.89 -7.08
C GLU A 352 15.26 -23.56 -7.15
N GLU A 353 14.53 -24.35 -7.93
CA GLU A 353 13.12 -24.11 -8.23
C GLU A 353 12.23 -24.09 -6.97
N ASN A 354 11.50 -22.99 -6.81
CA ASN A 354 10.35 -22.91 -5.92
C ASN A 354 9.29 -21.95 -6.49
N ALA A 355 8.04 -22.40 -6.59
CA ALA A 355 6.95 -21.58 -7.14
C ALA A 355 6.38 -20.57 -6.15
N GLN A 356 6.62 -20.75 -4.84
CA GLN A 356 6.07 -19.93 -3.77
C GLN A 356 7.10 -18.95 -3.20
N TYR A 357 8.32 -19.44 -2.94
CA TYR A 357 9.37 -18.71 -2.23
C TYR A 357 10.52 -18.35 -3.17
N PHE A 358 10.26 -17.44 -4.10
CA PHE A 358 11.21 -17.01 -5.11
C PHE A 358 11.70 -15.58 -4.85
N GLY A 359 12.97 -15.34 -5.18
CA GLY A 359 13.60 -14.05 -4.95
C GLY A 359 13.02 -12.94 -5.82
N ARG A 360 12.99 -11.72 -5.27
CA ARG A 360 12.54 -10.50 -5.97
C ARG A 360 13.56 -9.38 -5.97
N ASP A 361 14.51 -9.44 -5.04
CA ASP A 361 15.59 -8.48 -4.88
C ASP A 361 15.16 -7.00 -4.97
N PHE A 362 14.11 -6.64 -4.22
CA PHE A 362 13.49 -5.31 -4.32
C PHE A 362 14.44 -4.15 -4.02
N TYR A 363 15.53 -4.44 -3.32
CA TYR A 363 16.47 -3.46 -2.81
C TYR A 363 17.86 -3.62 -3.44
N GLY A 364 18.04 -4.50 -4.44
CA GLY A 364 19.37 -4.75 -5.02
C GLY A 364 20.37 -5.32 -4.00
N PHE A 365 19.88 -5.98 -2.95
CA PHE A 365 20.72 -6.67 -1.99
C PHE A 365 21.42 -7.85 -2.67
N GLY A 366 20.75 -8.62 -3.52
CA GLY A 366 21.40 -9.66 -4.30
C GLY A 366 21.87 -10.86 -3.47
N ALA A 367 21.01 -11.41 -2.60
CA ALA A 367 21.36 -12.60 -1.82
C ALA A 367 21.45 -13.83 -2.74
N VAL A 368 22.67 -14.37 -2.92
CA VAL A 368 22.94 -15.57 -3.72
C VAL A 368 23.06 -16.83 -2.84
N PRO A 369 22.60 -18.00 -3.32
CA PRO A 369 22.62 -19.25 -2.56
C PRO A 369 23.98 -19.94 -2.67
N ALA A 370 24.97 -19.36 -2.01
CA ALA A 370 26.35 -19.83 -2.05
C ALA A 370 26.54 -21.18 -1.36
N GLY A 371 25.58 -21.73 -0.61
CA GLY A 371 25.79 -22.97 0.13
C GLY A 371 26.90 -22.83 1.18
N ARG A 372 27.54 -23.95 1.53
CA ARG A 372 28.55 -23.98 2.60
C ARG A 372 29.61 -25.05 2.43
N ARG A 373 30.72 -24.85 3.15
CA ARG A 373 31.75 -25.85 3.38
C ARG A 373 31.69 -26.39 4.81
N PHE A 374 31.57 -27.71 4.95
CA PHE A 374 31.63 -28.37 6.26
C PHE A 374 33.07 -28.53 6.78
N THR A 375 33.18 -28.74 8.09
CA THR A 375 34.48 -29.03 8.73
C THR A 375 35.21 -30.26 8.17
N ASN A 376 34.47 -31.20 7.59
CA ASN A 376 35.01 -32.44 7.01
C ASN A 376 35.42 -32.31 5.53
N GLY A 377 35.38 -31.10 4.96
CA GLY A 377 35.78 -30.84 3.57
C GLY A 377 34.66 -30.88 2.54
N GLN A 378 33.46 -31.31 2.91
CA GLN A 378 32.37 -31.40 1.95
C GLN A 378 31.73 -30.04 1.69
N TYR A 379 31.45 -29.76 0.41
CA TYR A 379 30.65 -28.63 -0.05
C TYR A 379 29.22 -29.10 -0.31
N TYR A 380 28.24 -28.34 0.17
CA TYR A 380 26.83 -28.72 0.10
C TYR A 380 25.97 -27.50 -0.20
N GLU A 381 24.74 -27.78 -0.65
CA GLU A 381 23.61 -26.83 -0.58
C GLU A 381 23.72 -25.60 -1.49
N LEU A 382 24.70 -25.55 -2.40
CA LEU A 382 24.77 -24.56 -3.47
C LEU A 382 23.44 -24.56 -4.25
N GLY A 383 22.94 -23.36 -4.58
CA GLY A 383 21.63 -23.18 -5.22
C GLY A 383 20.43 -23.27 -4.27
N ASN A 384 20.56 -23.98 -3.15
CA ASN A 384 19.45 -24.24 -2.25
C ASN A 384 19.44 -23.33 -1.02
N TYR A 385 20.63 -22.91 -0.55
CA TYR A 385 20.79 -22.16 0.70
C TYR A 385 21.81 -21.04 0.54
N GLY A 386 21.48 -19.85 1.04
CA GLY A 386 22.46 -18.77 1.24
C GLY A 386 22.87 -18.71 2.69
N TYR A 387 24.18 -18.74 2.99
CA TYR A 387 24.72 -18.70 4.35
C TYR A 387 25.69 -17.54 4.51
N TRP A 388 25.47 -16.69 5.52
CA TRP A 388 26.33 -15.56 5.85
C TRP A 388 26.72 -15.56 7.32
N TRP A 389 28.02 -15.52 7.61
CA TRP A 389 28.47 -15.32 8.98
C TRP A 389 28.02 -13.95 9.52
N THR A 390 27.67 -13.92 10.80
CA THR A 390 27.64 -12.66 11.55
C THR A 390 28.88 -12.54 12.44
N ALA A 391 29.18 -11.32 12.90
CA ALA A 391 30.26 -11.08 13.85
C ALA A 391 29.97 -11.66 15.26
N ASP A 392 28.75 -12.14 15.52
CA ASP A 392 28.32 -12.57 16.84
C ASP A 392 28.80 -13.97 17.19
N GLU A 393 29.42 -14.08 18.36
CA GLU A 393 29.78 -15.35 18.97
C GLU A 393 28.61 -15.89 19.80
N GLU A 394 28.31 -17.19 19.66
CA GLU A 394 27.35 -17.87 20.55
C GLU A 394 28.09 -18.42 21.78
N ASN A 395 29.23 -19.08 21.57
CA ASN A 395 30.12 -19.55 22.61
C ASN A 395 31.51 -19.88 22.03
N GLU A 396 32.42 -20.40 22.86
CA GLU A 396 33.79 -20.74 22.48
C GLU A 396 33.90 -21.58 21.19
N ASN A 397 32.92 -22.44 20.89
CA ASN A 397 32.93 -23.35 19.75
C ASN A 397 31.97 -22.96 18.62
N LEU A 398 30.93 -22.18 18.92
CA LEU A 398 29.83 -21.87 18.00
C LEU A 398 29.75 -20.36 17.71
N ALA A 399 29.40 -20.03 16.48
CA ALA A 399 29.13 -18.65 16.07
C ALA A 399 27.79 -18.56 15.34
N LYS A 400 27.22 -17.36 15.31
CA LYS A 400 25.93 -17.09 14.68
C LYS A 400 26.09 -16.79 13.20
N HIS A 401 25.06 -17.12 12.43
CA HIS A 401 24.99 -16.89 11.01
C HIS A 401 23.54 -16.67 10.59
N ARG A 402 23.38 -16.10 9.40
CA ARG A 402 22.09 -15.96 8.72
C ARG A 402 21.98 -17.00 7.63
N VAL A 403 20.76 -17.53 7.47
CA VAL A 403 20.44 -18.44 6.38
C VAL A 403 19.13 -18.05 5.71
N MET A 404 19.14 -18.11 4.38
CA MET A 404 17.93 -18.05 3.56
C MET A 404 17.80 -19.35 2.77
N TYR A 405 16.58 -19.91 2.76
CA TYR A 405 16.26 -21.18 2.11
C TYR A 405 15.56 -20.95 0.78
N TYR A 406 15.80 -21.79 -0.22
CA TYR A 406 15.06 -21.74 -1.49
C TYR A 406 13.56 -22.04 -1.31
N ASP A 407 13.17 -22.72 -0.23
CA ASP A 407 11.80 -23.16 0.06
C ASP A 407 11.17 -22.47 1.28
N ALA A 408 11.71 -21.32 1.70
CA ALA A 408 11.11 -20.46 2.71
C ALA A 408 11.44 -18.99 2.48
N GLY A 409 10.49 -18.10 2.76
CA GLY A 409 10.65 -16.66 2.56
C GLY A 409 11.27 -15.88 3.73
N PHE A 410 11.66 -16.54 4.83
CA PHE A 410 12.25 -15.87 6.01
C PHE A 410 13.78 -15.76 5.91
N VAL A 411 14.33 -14.84 6.71
CA VAL A 411 15.75 -14.83 7.08
C VAL A 411 15.92 -15.49 8.45
N PHE A 412 16.60 -16.63 8.51
CA PHE A 412 16.73 -17.39 9.75
C PHE A 412 18.01 -17.05 10.50
N ASP A 413 17.92 -16.95 11.82
CA ASP A 413 19.06 -16.97 12.73
C ASP A 413 19.39 -18.43 13.11
N ASN A 414 20.66 -18.80 12.96
CA ASN A 414 21.17 -20.06 13.50
C ASN A 414 22.58 -19.89 14.03
N HIS A 415 23.08 -20.92 14.73
CA HIS A 415 24.47 -21.02 15.15
C HIS A 415 25.09 -22.36 14.75
N ILE A 416 26.38 -22.36 14.44
CA ILE A 416 27.11 -23.57 14.06
C ILE A 416 28.58 -23.47 14.45
N ASN A 417 29.30 -24.58 14.37
CA ASN A 417 30.73 -24.64 14.66
C ASN A 417 31.52 -23.61 13.84
N LYS A 418 32.37 -22.83 14.51
CA LYS A 418 33.21 -21.75 13.94
C LYS A 418 34.12 -22.19 12.79
N LYS A 419 34.35 -23.50 12.65
CA LYS A 419 35.19 -24.08 11.59
C LYS A 419 34.41 -24.39 10.31
N ASN A 420 33.10 -24.18 10.23
CA ASN A 420 32.42 -24.26 8.92
C ASN A 420 32.78 -23.04 8.07
N GLY A 421 32.66 -23.17 6.75
CA GLY A 421 32.92 -22.10 5.80
C GLY A 421 31.61 -21.53 5.26
N PHE A 422 31.35 -20.25 5.46
CA PHE A 422 30.22 -19.50 4.90
C PHE A 422 30.69 -18.22 4.23
N ALA A 423 29.82 -17.65 3.40
CA ALA A 423 30.07 -16.33 2.83
C ALA A 423 30.06 -15.25 3.93
N VAL A 424 30.61 -14.09 3.58
CA VAL A 424 30.59 -12.88 4.42
C VAL A 424 30.04 -11.76 3.56
N ARG A 425 29.24 -10.90 4.17
CA ARG A 425 28.73 -9.68 3.57
C ARG A 425 28.98 -8.55 4.54
N CYS A 426 29.68 -7.52 4.06
CA CYS A 426 30.02 -6.39 4.91
C CYS A 426 28.93 -5.33 4.85
N VAL A 427 28.82 -4.59 5.95
CA VAL A 427 27.89 -3.49 6.14
C VAL A 427 28.65 -2.33 6.77
N ARG A 428 28.21 -1.11 6.52
CA ARG A 428 28.52 0.05 7.35
C ARG A 428 27.24 0.78 7.67
N ASP A 429 27.27 1.58 8.73
CA ASP A 429 26.20 2.55 8.94
C ASP A 429 26.28 3.51 7.75
N ALA A 430 25.15 3.73 7.07
CA ALA A 430 25.13 4.69 5.98
C ALA A 430 25.56 6.04 6.58
N GLU A 431 26.46 6.76 5.88
CA GLU A 431 26.66 8.16 6.22
C GLU A 431 25.30 8.83 6.09
N ILE A 432 24.74 9.23 7.23
CA ILE A 432 23.55 10.04 7.23
C ILE A 432 24.00 11.33 6.55
N ILE A 433 23.68 11.48 5.26
CA ILE A 433 23.32 12.79 4.77
C ILE A 433 22.04 13.08 5.55
N GLU A 434 22.22 13.60 6.77
CA GLU A 434 21.14 14.26 7.48
C GLU A 434 20.54 15.18 6.42
N PRO A 435 19.24 15.07 6.10
CA PRO A 435 18.64 16.10 5.27
C PRO A 435 19.04 17.42 5.95
N GLU A 436 19.54 18.40 5.22
CA GLU A 436 19.83 19.73 5.77
C GLU A 436 18.49 20.41 6.15
N GLY A 437 17.75 19.83 7.09
CA GLY A 437 16.37 20.14 7.34
C GLY A 437 15.97 19.86 8.76
N TYR A 438 14.97 20.62 9.19
CA TYR A 438 14.38 20.56 10.51
C TYR A 438 13.07 19.78 10.42
N THR A 439 12.71 19.11 11.50
CA THR A 439 11.48 18.30 11.57
C THR A 439 10.29 19.19 11.90
N LEU A 440 9.26 19.16 11.05
CA LEU A 440 7.95 19.73 11.30
C LEU A 440 6.99 18.62 11.74
N ILE A 441 6.57 18.67 13.00
CA ILE A 441 5.60 17.76 13.59
C ILE A 441 4.24 18.46 13.66
N LEU A 442 3.18 17.81 13.19
CA LEU A 442 1.81 18.31 13.33
C LEU A 442 1.05 17.47 14.35
N GLN A 443 0.26 18.11 15.20
CA GLN A 443 -0.59 17.47 16.21
C GLN A 443 -1.99 18.05 16.19
N ALA A 444 -3.02 17.20 16.27
CA ALA A 444 -4.40 17.66 16.44
C ALA A 444 -4.73 17.65 17.93
N ASP A 445 -5.47 18.66 18.38
CA ASP A 445 -5.99 18.76 19.74
C ASP A 445 -7.47 19.15 19.72
N PRO A 446 -8.41 18.23 20.01
CA PRO A 446 -8.19 16.81 20.29
C PRO A 446 -7.62 16.03 19.10
N SER A 447 -6.86 14.96 19.35
CA SER A 447 -6.13 14.21 18.31
C SER A 447 -7.00 13.56 17.22
N HIS A 448 -8.31 13.47 17.44
CA HIS A 448 -9.29 12.88 16.50
C HIS A 448 -10.16 13.93 15.80
N ALA A 449 -9.97 15.21 16.12
CA ALA A 449 -10.86 16.27 15.65
C ALA A 449 -10.59 16.72 14.20
N GLY A 450 -9.45 16.29 13.63
CA GLY A 450 -9.15 16.52 12.22
C GLY A 450 -7.90 15.78 11.75
N GLU A 451 -7.75 15.67 10.43
CA GLU A 451 -6.57 15.14 9.76
C GLU A 451 -5.64 16.28 9.35
N LEU A 452 -4.34 16.11 9.54
CA LEU A 452 -3.33 17.14 9.30
C LEU A 452 -2.40 16.75 8.16
N SER A 453 -2.01 17.72 7.33
CA SER A 453 -1.05 17.53 6.24
C SER A 453 0.03 18.60 6.27
N GLY A 454 1.23 18.25 5.81
CA GLY A 454 2.41 19.12 5.81
C GLY A 454 3.46 18.78 6.88
N ALA A 455 3.31 17.67 7.62
CA ALA A 455 4.39 17.17 8.48
C ALA A 455 5.52 16.57 7.63
N GLY A 456 6.76 16.68 8.08
CA GLY A 456 7.92 16.18 7.34
C GLY A 456 9.24 16.81 7.78
N VAL A 457 10.28 16.59 7.00
CA VAL A 457 11.60 17.22 7.20
C VAL A 457 11.84 18.20 6.06
N TYR A 458 12.21 19.45 6.40
CA TYR A 458 12.31 20.56 5.45
C TYR A 458 13.53 21.44 5.72
N GLU A 459 14.19 21.94 4.68
CA GLU A 459 15.30 22.90 4.82
C GLU A 459 14.84 24.22 5.46
N GLU A 460 15.74 24.94 6.15
CA GLU A 460 15.44 26.28 6.69
C GLU A 460 14.92 27.20 5.58
N GLY A 461 13.81 27.90 5.84
CA GLY A 461 13.19 28.83 4.90
C GLY A 461 12.34 28.16 3.83
N THR A 462 12.22 26.82 3.83
CA THR A 462 11.24 26.12 2.97
C THR A 462 9.83 26.55 3.35
N GLU A 463 9.05 26.95 2.35
CA GLU A 463 7.62 27.25 2.52
C GLU A 463 6.80 25.95 2.38
N VAL A 464 6.25 25.48 3.49
CA VAL A 464 5.46 24.25 3.59
C VAL A 464 3.98 24.58 3.56
N SER A 465 3.21 23.90 2.70
CA SER A 465 1.74 24.00 2.72
C SER A 465 1.19 23.11 3.84
N ILE A 466 0.66 23.73 4.89
CA ILE A 466 0.03 23.04 6.01
C ILE A 466 -1.48 23.12 5.84
N SER A 467 -2.17 22.01 6.08
CA SER A 467 -3.64 21.95 6.09
C SER A 467 -4.18 21.13 7.26
N ALA A 468 -5.38 21.49 7.69
CA ALA A 468 -6.17 20.76 8.68
C ALA A 468 -7.57 20.48 8.11
N SER A 469 -7.86 19.22 7.82
CA SER A 469 -9.20 18.76 7.47
C SER A 469 -10.00 18.48 8.74
N VAL A 470 -11.17 19.08 8.89
CA VAL A 470 -11.98 18.96 10.10
C VAL A 470 -12.84 17.71 10.04
N ASN A 471 -12.78 16.88 11.08
CA ASN A 471 -13.66 15.72 11.21
C ASN A 471 -15.07 16.15 11.66
N PRO A 472 -16.14 15.42 11.28
CA PRO A 472 -17.51 15.78 11.64
C PRO A 472 -17.72 16.00 13.15
N GLY A 473 -18.44 17.08 13.50
CA GLY A 473 -18.73 17.45 14.90
C GLY A 473 -17.69 18.36 15.56
N TYR A 474 -16.68 18.82 14.80
CA TYR A 474 -15.68 19.76 15.26
C TYR A 474 -15.61 20.99 14.37
N LEU A 475 -15.06 22.08 14.90
CA LEU A 475 -14.62 23.26 14.19
C LEU A 475 -13.13 23.43 14.39
N PHE A 476 -12.42 23.79 13.33
CA PHE A 476 -11.06 24.27 13.45
C PHE A 476 -11.05 25.64 14.15
N VAL A 477 -10.20 25.80 15.15
CA VAL A 477 -10.07 27.04 15.94
C VAL A 477 -8.82 27.81 15.52
N ASN A 478 -7.63 27.21 15.66
CA ASN A 478 -6.36 27.84 15.28
C ASN A 478 -5.20 26.83 15.29
N TRP A 479 -4.08 27.21 14.68
CA TRP A 479 -2.79 26.56 14.85
C TRP A 479 -1.98 27.30 15.92
N THR A 480 -1.27 26.56 16.76
CA THR A 480 -0.33 27.11 17.75
C THR A 480 1.04 26.45 17.70
N ASP A 481 2.05 27.16 18.19
CA ASP A 481 3.36 26.62 18.54
C ASP A 481 3.70 26.95 20.02
N SER A 482 4.95 26.75 20.42
CA SER A 482 5.43 27.08 21.78
C SER A 482 5.34 28.58 22.16
N THR A 483 5.14 29.46 21.18
CA THR A 483 5.11 30.92 21.33
C THR A 483 3.69 31.51 21.29
N GLY A 484 2.72 30.79 20.71
CA GLY A 484 1.31 31.17 20.69
C GLY A 484 0.59 30.77 19.41
N ILE A 485 -0.47 31.51 19.05
CA ILE A 485 -1.24 31.30 17.83
C ILE A 485 -0.43 31.74 16.61
N ILE A 486 -0.30 30.84 15.63
CA ILE A 486 0.45 31.07 14.38
C ILE A 486 -0.46 31.19 13.15
N SER A 487 -1.66 30.62 13.19
CA SER A 487 -2.68 30.77 12.14
C SER A 487 -4.09 30.61 12.72
N GLU A 488 -5.03 31.42 12.25
CA GLU A 488 -6.48 31.26 12.54
C GLU A 488 -7.21 30.56 11.38
N THR A 489 -6.50 30.18 10.30
CA THR A 489 -7.04 29.41 9.18
C THR A 489 -6.48 27.99 9.18
N PRO A 490 -7.28 26.98 8.78
CA PRO A 490 -6.84 25.58 8.77
C PRO A 490 -5.71 25.33 7.78
N ASP A 491 -5.73 26.08 6.66
CA ASP A 491 -4.74 26.00 5.60
C ASP A 491 -3.88 27.28 5.59
N PHE A 492 -2.57 27.13 5.58
CA PHE A 492 -1.63 28.25 5.44
C PHE A 492 -0.23 27.76 5.01
N ALA A 493 0.57 28.71 4.53
CA ALA A 493 1.97 28.49 4.20
C ALA A 493 2.84 28.76 5.44
N PHE A 494 3.61 27.77 5.86
CA PHE A 494 4.51 27.83 7.01
C PHE A 494 5.96 27.85 6.55
N ASN A 495 6.72 28.86 6.95
CA ASN A 495 8.15 28.93 6.65
C ASN A 495 8.95 28.18 7.71
N MET A 496 9.70 27.17 7.29
CA MET A 496 10.45 26.32 8.21
C MET A 496 11.56 27.11 8.94
N PRO A 497 11.60 27.11 10.29
CA PRO A 497 12.66 27.78 11.03
C PRO A 497 13.94 26.94 11.10
N SER A 498 15.01 27.54 11.62
CA SER A 498 16.29 26.86 11.88
C SER A 498 16.27 25.93 13.12
N ALA A 499 15.15 25.25 13.36
CA ALA A 499 14.94 24.34 14.50
C ALA A 499 13.75 23.41 14.26
N ASP A 500 13.77 22.21 14.86
CA ASP A 500 12.61 21.33 14.90
C ASP A 500 11.43 22.03 15.59
N ILE A 501 10.22 21.84 15.05
CA ILE A 501 9.03 22.51 15.57
C ILE A 501 7.82 21.59 15.53
N THR A 502 7.00 21.68 16.58
CA THR A 502 5.67 21.07 16.64
C THR A 502 4.62 22.15 16.53
N LEU A 503 3.68 21.96 15.60
CA LEU A 503 2.50 22.79 15.46
C LEU A 503 1.27 21.99 15.89
N THR A 504 0.42 22.60 16.72
CA THR A 504 -0.81 21.98 17.21
C THR A 504 -2.02 22.68 16.60
N ALA A 505 -2.82 21.94 15.83
CA ALA A 505 -4.14 22.35 15.35
C ALA A 505 -5.17 22.15 16.46
N HIS A 506 -5.73 23.23 16.95
CA HIS A 506 -6.80 23.24 17.94
C HIS A 506 -8.15 23.18 17.26
N PHE A 507 -8.98 22.27 17.75
CA PHE A 507 -10.35 22.10 17.34
C PHE A 507 -11.25 22.22 18.57
N GLU A 508 -12.46 22.71 18.37
CA GLU A 508 -13.51 22.67 19.37
C GLU A 508 -14.68 21.85 18.86
N ALA A 509 -15.48 21.30 19.77
CA ALA A 509 -16.73 20.69 19.37
C ALA A 509 -17.59 21.77 18.69
N ASP A 510 -18.09 21.48 17.50
CA ASP A 510 -18.97 22.40 16.82
C ASP A 510 -20.32 22.46 17.56
N GLU A 511 -20.49 23.45 18.43
CA GLU A 511 -21.78 23.69 19.11
C GLU A 511 -22.82 24.34 18.18
N GLN A 512 -22.46 24.67 16.92
CA GLN A 512 -23.33 25.30 15.92
C GLN A 512 -23.61 24.44 14.68
N ASP A 513 -22.86 23.37 14.42
CA ASP A 513 -23.29 22.25 13.60
C ASP A 513 -24.13 21.33 14.48
N ASN A 514 -25.45 21.49 14.35
CA ASN A 514 -26.41 20.50 14.83
C ASN A 514 -26.25 19.22 14.01
N GLY A 515 -25.13 18.50 14.19
CA GLY A 515 -24.98 17.11 13.82
C GLY A 515 -26.27 16.43 14.28
N GLU A 516 -27.03 15.93 13.31
CA GLU A 516 -28.43 15.57 13.51
C GLU A 516 -28.54 14.76 14.81
N THR A 517 -29.42 15.16 15.73
CA THR A 517 -29.64 14.39 16.95
C THR A 517 -31.03 13.82 16.92
N VAL A 518 -31.18 12.66 17.56
CA VAL A 518 -32.47 12.05 17.80
C VAL A 518 -32.67 11.91 19.30
N SER A 519 -33.89 12.20 19.77
CA SER A 519 -34.28 11.99 21.17
C SER A 519 -35.25 10.82 21.28
N ASP A 520 -35.08 9.99 22.31
CA ASP A 520 -36.10 9.00 22.67
C ASP A 520 -37.21 9.59 23.56
N ILE A 521 -38.21 8.77 23.88
CA ILE A 521 -39.37 9.18 24.69
C ILE A 521 -39.03 9.56 26.14
N ASP A 522 -37.84 9.18 26.62
CA ASP A 522 -37.36 9.59 27.94
C ASP A 522 -36.50 10.86 27.89
N GLY A 523 -36.31 11.44 26.70
CA GLY A 523 -35.53 12.66 26.49
C GLY A 523 -34.02 12.39 26.42
N ASN A 524 -33.58 11.13 26.28
CA ASN A 524 -32.18 10.86 26.02
C ASN A 524 -31.85 11.30 24.59
N VAL A 525 -30.79 12.10 24.43
CA VAL A 525 -30.32 12.60 23.13
C VAL A 525 -29.17 11.74 22.62
N TYR A 526 -29.22 11.39 21.33
CA TYR A 526 -28.22 10.58 20.65
C TYR A 526 -27.72 11.31 19.40
N PRO A 527 -26.39 11.37 19.16
CA PRO A 527 -25.86 11.86 17.90
C PRO A 527 -26.25 10.92 16.75
N VAL A 528 -26.43 11.46 15.55
CA VAL A 528 -26.68 10.70 14.32
C VAL A 528 -25.43 10.73 13.44
N ILE A 529 -24.99 9.55 13.03
CA ILE A 529 -23.85 9.31 12.16
C ILE A 529 -24.37 8.80 10.82
N VAL A 530 -23.86 9.34 9.71
CA VAL A 530 -24.34 9.02 8.37
C VAL A 530 -23.32 8.15 7.65
N PHE A 531 -23.77 7.01 7.11
CA PHE A 531 -22.98 6.10 6.28
C PHE A 531 -23.73 5.84 4.98
N GLY A 532 -23.34 6.52 3.91
CA GLY A 532 -24.08 6.49 2.65
C GLY A 532 -25.52 6.94 2.87
N SER A 533 -26.49 6.07 2.55
CA SER A 533 -27.93 6.34 2.73
C SER A 533 -28.48 5.93 4.11
N GLN A 534 -27.63 5.50 5.05
CA GLN A 534 -28.04 5.03 6.36
C GLN A 534 -27.70 6.04 7.45
N LYS A 535 -28.67 6.35 8.33
CA LYS A 535 -28.45 7.16 9.52
C LYS A 535 -28.46 6.29 10.77
N TRP A 536 -27.38 6.31 11.53
CA TRP A 536 -27.16 5.48 12.72
C TRP A 536 -27.08 6.32 13.98
N MET A 537 -27.61 5.85 15.10
CA MET A 537 -27.29 6.44 16.39
C MET A 537 -25.81 6.22 16.71
N GLY A 538 -25.12 7.25 17.23
CA GLY A 538 -23.73 7.18 17.70
C GLY A 538 -23.58 6.68 19.15
N LYS A 539 -24.68 6.42 19.87
CA LYS A 539 -24.66 5.88 21.24
C LYS A 539 -25.68 4.75 21.42
N ASN A 540 -25.44 3.88 22.39
CA ASN A 540 -26.35 2.79 22.75
C ASN A 540 -27.63 3.34 23.40
N LEU A 541 -28.76 2.70 23.11
CA LEU A 541 -30.08 3.11 23.59
C LEU A 541 -30.21 3.01 25.11
N ARG A 542 -30.90 3.99 25.71
CA ARG A 542 -31.13 4.15 27.15
C ARG A 542 -32.60 4.26 27.53
N VAL A 543 -33.51 4.00 26.61
CA VAL A 543 -34.96 4.14 26.83
C VAL A 543 -35.50 3.17 27.89
N THR A 544 -36.52 3.59 28.64
CA THR A 544 -37.25 2.85 29.68
C THR A 544 -38.71 2.61 29.33
N LYS A 545 -39.19 3.20 28.23
CA LYS A 545 -40.57 3.09 27.75
C LYS A 545 -40.57 2.81 26.25
N TYR A 546 -41.60 2.13 25.78
CA TYR A 546 -41.89 2.05 24.35
C TYR A 546 -42.42 3.39 23.84
N ASN A 547 -42.56 3.56 22.52
CA ASN A 547 -43.02 4.82 21.91
C ASN A 547 -44.44 5.24 22.31
N ASP A 548 -45.26 4.32 22.82
CA ASP A 548 -46.60 4.63 23.36
C ASP A 548 -46.58 5.11 24.83
N GLY A 549 -45.39 5.20 25.43
CA GLY A 549 -45.20 5.55 26.84
C GLY A 549 -45.33 4.38 27.81
N THR A 550 -45.62 3.16 27.35
CA THR A 550 -45.70 1.99 28.21
C THR A 550 -44.31 1.66 28.78
N PRO A 551 -44.16 1.52 30.12
CA PRO A 551 -42.89 1.13 30.72
C PRO A 551 -42.41 -0.24 30.26
N ILE A 552 -41.11 -0.35 29.98
CA ILE A 552 -40.43 -1.62 29.72
C ILE A 552 -40.06 -2.24 31.07
N ALA A 553 -40.31 -3.54 31.24
CA ALA A 553 -40.08 -4.22 32.51
C ALA A 553 -38.58 -4.26 32.88
N THR A 554 -38.25 -4.15 34.16
CA THR A 554 -36.88 -4.20 34.68
C THR A 554 -36.85 -4.67 36.14
N GLY A 555 -35.66 -4.85 36.71
CA GLY A 555 -35.48 -5.23 38.12
C GLY A 555 -35.82 -6.69 38.43
N HIS A 556 -35.93 -7.55 37.41
CA HIS A 556 -36.22 -8.97 37.57
C HIS A 556 -35.05 -9.75 38.18
N SER A 557 -35.37 -10.66 39.10
CA SER A 557 -34.43 -11.70 39.51
C SER A 557 -34.03 -12.59 38.32
N ASN A 558 -32.93 -13.32 38.47
CA ASN A 558 -32.43 -14.22 37.43
C ASN A 558 -33.48 -15.27 37.02
N ALA A 559 -34.25 -15.78 37.98
CA ALA A 559 -35.31 -16.75 37.73
C ALA A 559 -36.51 -16.12 37.00
N GLU A 560 -36.92 -14.91 37.37
CA GLU A 560 -38.01 -14.19 36.71
C GLU A 560 -37.63 -13.86 35.27
N TRP A 561 -36.43 -13.34 35.03
CA TRP A 561 -35.94 -13.01 33.69
C TRP A 561 -35.92 -14.23 32.77
N ALA A 562 -35.41 -15.37 33.26
CA ALA A 562 -35.38 -16.61 32.50
C ALA A 562 -36.79 -17.07 32.06
N GLY A 563 -37.83 -16.70 32.82
CA GLY A 563 -39.23 -16.99 32.53
C GLY A 563 -39.93 -16.00 31.60
N LEU A 564 -39.33 -14.85 31.29
CA LEU A 564 -39.99 -13.81 30.50
C LEU A 564 -40.32 -14.27 29.08
N THR A 565 -41.49 -13.84 28.61
CA THR A 565 -41.95 -13.91 27.21
C THR A 565 -42.40 -12.52 26.74
N THR A 566 -41.92 -11.47 27.41
CA THR A 566 -42.25 -10.07 27.18
C THR A 566 -40.98 -9.24 27.24
N GLY A 567 -41.02 -8.05 26.66
CA GLY A 567 -39.87 -7.15 26.65
C GLY A 567 -39.44 -6.71 28.04
N ALA A 568 -38.13 -6.72 28.26
CA ALA A 568 -37.49 -6.25 29.48
C ALA A 568 -36.09 -5.69 29.18
N TYR A 569 -35.58 -4.85 30.08
CA TYR A 569 -34.19 -4.39 30.05
C TYR A 569 -33.51 -4.58 31.41
N ALA A 570 -32.20 -4.68 31.37
CA ALA A 570 -31.30 -4.72 32.53
C ALA A 570 -30.19 -3.68 32.36
N VAL A 571 -29.54 -3.34 33.48
CA VAL A 571 -28.33 -2.52 33.52
C VAL A 571 -27.17 -3.44 33.89
N TYR A 572 -26.01 -3.26 33.25
CA TYR A 572 -24.81 -3.96 33.66
C TYR A 572 -24.44 -3.50 35.09
N PRO A 573 -24.29 -4.38 36.08
CA PRO A 573 -24.07 -3.91 37.45
C PRO A 573 -22.73 -3.18 37.57
N HIS A 574 -22.71 -1.95 38.10
CA HIS A 574 -21.43 -1.24 38.37
C HIS A 574 -20.52 -2.00 39.35
N THR A 575 -21.10 -2.87 40.18
CA THR A 575 -20.35 -3.73 41.10
C THR A 575 -19.70 -4.95 40.41
N ALA A 576 -20.01 -5.22 39.15
CA ALA A 576 -19.45 -6.36 38.43
C ALA A 576 -18.10 -5.99 37.80
N PRO A 577 -17.03 -6.76 38.05
CA PRO A 577 -15.71 -6.46 37.47
C PRO A 577 -15.72 -6.68 35.95
N PRO A 578 -14.95 -5.89 35.17
CA PRO A 578 -14.00 -4.88 35.61
C PRO A 578 -14.51 -3.42 35.47
N ALA A 579 -15.65 -3.03 36.06
CA ALA A 579 -16.24 -1.68 35.92
C ALA A 579 -15.49 -0.53 36.67
N ASN A 580 -14.16 -0.53 36.68
CA ASN A 580 -13.34 0.49 37.37
C ASN A 580 -13.62 1.89 36.81
N GLY A 581 -13.79 2.89 37.68
CA GLY A 581 -14.13 4.27 37.30
C GLY A 581 -15.63 4.54 37.15
N ILE A 582 -16.49 3.52 37.34
CA ILE A 582 -17.96 3.66 37.35
C ILE A 582 -18.47 3.28 38.74
N ASP A 583 -19.02 4.25 39.46
CA ASP A 583 -19.43 4.14 40.87
C ASP A 583 -20.94 3.96 41.07
N SER A 584 -21.73 3.97 39.99
CA SER A 584 -23.18 3.78 40.05
C SER A 584 -23.77 3.15 38.79
N ASP A 585 -24.95 2.54 38.93
CA ASP A 585 -25.71 2.01 37.79
C ASP A 585 -26.17 3.14 36.83
N GLU A 586 -26.34 4.37 37.34
CA GLU A 586 -26.66 5.54 36.51
C GLU A 586 -25.48 5.91 35.60
N GLN A 587 -24.26 5.94 36.15
CA GLN A 587 -23.04 6.12 35.37
C GLN A 587 -22.81 4.98 34.38
N MET A 588 -23.18 3.74 34.73
CA MET A 588 -23.13 2.63 33.78
C MET A 588 -24.10 2.83 32.61
N VAL A 589 -25.33 3.27 32.88
CA VAL A 589 -26.31 3.57 31.82
C VAL A 589 -25.82 4.70 30.92
N ASP A 590 -25.21 5.74 31.48
CA ASP A 590 -24.65 6.84 30.70
C ASP A 590 -23.47 6.39 29.82
N ALA A 591 -22.58 5.57 30.38
CA ALA A 591 -21.40 5.06 29.69
C ALA A 591 -21.72 4.03 28.60
N TYR A 592 -22.59 3.05 28.88
CA TYR A 592 -22.74 1.84 28.06
C TYR A 592 -24.14 1.60 27.51
N GLY A 593 -25.14 2.32 28.00
CA GLY A 593 -26.53 2.07 27.66
C GLY A 593 -27.18 0.95 28.47
N LYS A 594 -28.33 0.44 27.97
CA LYS A 594 -29.10 -0.64 28.60
C LYS A 594 -29.05 -1.92 27.78
N LEU A 595 -29.24 -3.05 28.46
CA LEU A 595 -29.26 -4.38 27.87
C LEU A 595 -30.71 -4.87 27.75
N TYR A 596 -31.25 -4.89 26.54
CA TYR A 596 -32.63 -5.28 26.25
C TYR A 596 -32.70 -6.76 25.89
N ASN A 597 -33.79 -7.45 26.22
CA ASN A 597 -34.08 -8.75 25.61
C ASN A 597 -34.70 -8.60 24.22
N PHE A 598 -34.68 -9.67 23.43
CA PHE A 598 -35.21 -9.61 22.06
C PHE A 598 -36.72 -9.34 22.03
N TYR A 599 -37.47 -9.80 23.04
CA TYR A 599 -38.90 -9.49 23.17
C TYR A 599 -39.18 -7.97 23.27
N ALA A 600 -38.22 -7.16 23.74
CA ALA A 600 -38.35 -5.71 23.71
C ALA A 600 -38.02 -5.13 22.33
N VAL A 601 -37.11 -5.78 21.59
CA VAL A 601 -36.71 -5.40 20.23
C VAL A 601 -37.81 -5.66 19.22
N GLU A 602 -38.51 -6.80 19.31
CA GLU A 602 -39.59 -7.19 18.39
C GLU A 602 -40.98 -6.64 18.76
N ASP A 603 -41.08 -5.91 19.87
CA ASP A 603 -42.36 -5.39 20.35
C ASP A 603 -42.93 -4.34 19.39
N GLU A 604 -44.20 -4.50 19.02
CA GLU A 604 -44.88 -3.63 18.05
C GLU A 604 -44.99 -2.16 18.50
N ARG A 605 -44.87 -1.89 19.81
CA ARG A 605 -44.88 -0.53 20.36
C ARG A 605 -43.59 0.22 20.04
N GLY A 606 -42.54 -0.47 19.61
CA GLY A 606 -41.29 0.11 19.13
C GLY A 606 -40.37 0.59 20.25
N LEU A 607 -39.11 0.15 20.19
CA LEU A 607 -38.07 0.50 21.15
C LEU A 607 -37.30 1.76 20.76
N CYS A 608 -37.02 1.92 19.47
CA CYS A 608 -36.31 3.08 18.92
C CYS A 608 -37.24 4.30 18.78
N PRO A 609 -36.71 5.54 18.78
CA PRO A 609 -37.48 6.76 18.55
C PRO A 609 -38.39 6.68 17.31
N VAL A 610 -39.47 7.45 17.29
CA VAL A 610 -40.39 7.48 16.14
C VAL A 610 -39.63 7.82 14.85
N GLY A 611 -39.80 6.99 13.82
CA GLY A 611 -39.07 7.09 12.55
C GLY A 611 -37.71 6.38 12.53
N TRP A 612 -37.30 5.78 13.66
CA TRP A 612 -36.10 4.96 13.80
C TRP A 612 -36.49 3.52 14.16
N ARG A 613 -35.62 2.57 13.84
CA ARG A 613 -35.85 1.14 14.12
C ARG A 613 -34.56 0.43 14.50
N VAL A 614 -34.69 -0.80 15.01
CA VAL A 614 -33.53 -1.66 15.24
C VAL A 614 -33.04 -2.18 13.88
N PRO A 615 -31.74 -2.07 13.56
CA PRO A 615 -31.18 -2.47 12.29
C PRO A 615 -31.33 -3.98 12.06
N THR A 616 -31.56 -4.37 10.83
CA THR A 616 -31.48 -5.75 10.34
C THR A 616 -30.03 -6.18 10.21
N ASP A 617 -29.78 -7.48 10.12
CA ASP A 617 -28.44 -8.00 9.85
C ASP A 617 -27.89 -7.51 8.49
N GLY A 618 -28.76 -7.38 7.48
CA GLY A 618 -28.37 -6.89 6.16
C GLY A 618 -27.89 -5.44 6.17
N GLU A 619 -28.41 -4.61 7.07
CA GLU A 619 -27.99 -3.21 7.20
C GLU A 619 -26.64 -3.08 7.89
N TRP A 620 -26.34 -3.93 8.85
CA TRP A 620 -24.99 -4.03 9.41
C TRP A 620 -23.97 -4.50 8.36
N THR A 621 -24.34 -5.46 7.50
CA THR A 621 -23.50 -5.85 6.35
C THR A 621 -23.33 -4.69 5.36
N ALA A 622 -24.38 -3.90 5.11
CA ALA A 622 -24.30 -2.74 4.24
C ALA A 622 -23.36 -1.66 4.80
N LEU A 623 -23.40 -1.42 6.12
CA LEU A 623 -22.46 -0.55 6.81
C LEU A 623 -21.02 -1.05 6.63
N GLU A 624 -20.73 -2.32 6.93
CA GLU A 624 -19.41 -2.92 6.74
C GLU A 624 -18.90 -2.76 5.30
N ASN A 625 -19.74 -3.09 4.31
CA ASN A 625 -19.40 -2.93 2.90
C ASN A 625 -19.15 -1.47 2.52
N TYR A 626 -19.94 -0.53 3.06
CA TYR A 626 -19.74 0.89 2.82
C TYR A 626 -18.36 1.34 3.29
N LEU A 627 -17.91 0.89 4.47
CA LEU A 627 -16.59 1.20 4.98
C LEU A 627 -15.48 0.64 4.07
N VAL A 628 -15.58 -0.65 3.70
CA VAL A 628 -14.54 -1.33 2.91
C VAL A 628 -14.44 -0.80 1.48
N ILE A 629 -15.56 -0.37 0.88
CA ILE A 629 -15.57 0.12 -0.50
C ILE A 629 -15.06 1.57 -0.60
N ASN A 630 -15.35 2.41 0.39
CA ASN A 630 -15.12 3.85 0.28
C ASN A 630 -13.83 4.33 0.98
N TYR A 631 -13.19 3.50 1.81
CA TYR A 631 -12.00 3.89 2.58
C TYR A 631 -10.88 2.87 2.37
N GLY A 632 -9.84 3.25 1.62
CA GLY A 632 -8.81 2.32 1.12
C GLY A 632 -7.98 1.60 2.20
N GLU A 633 -7.91 2.15 3.41
CA GLU A 633 -7.23 1.53 4.56
C GLU A 633 -8.12 0.51 5.31
N ILE A 634 -9.43 0.52 5.03
CA ILE A 634 -10.41 -0.35 5.67
C ILE A 634 -10.68 -1.58 4.79
N ASN A 635 -10.50 -2.75 5.37
CA ASN A 635 -10.84 -4.04 4.79
C ASN A 635 -11.67 -4.87 5.78
N ASN A 636 -12.15 -6.04 5.33
CA ASN A 636 -12.99 -6.92 6.16
C ASN A 636 -12.32 -7.35 7.48
N GLY A 637 -10.98 -7.34 7.55
CA GLY A 637 -10.21 -7.70 8.74
C GLY A 637 -10.11 -6.61 9.80
N ASN A 638 -10.35 -5.34 9.45
CA ASN A 638 -10.21 -4.19 10.36
C ASN A 638 -11.42 -3.23 10.38
N ALA A 639 -12.49 -3.49 9.63
CA ALA A 639 -13.66 -2.61 9.56
C ALA A 639 -14.32 -2.32 10.92
N ALA A 640 -14.30 -3.26 11.87
CA ALA A 640 -14.81 -3.01 13.22
C ALA A 640 -13.87 -2.10 14.02
N ASN A 641 -12.55 -2.13 13.79
CA ASN A 641 -11.61 -1.20 14.45
C ASN A 641 -11.99 0.26 14.15
N ALA A 642 -12.40 0.55 12.90
CA ALA A 642 -12.80 1.88 12.50
C ALA A 642 -14.07 2.41 13.23
N LEU A 643 -14.91 1.52 13.75
CA LEU A 643 -16.14 1.88 14.48
C LEU A 643 -16.03 1.78 16.00
N LYS A 644 -15.08 0.99 16.51
CA LYS A 644 -14.82 0.87 17.95
C LYS A 644 -14.37 2.21 18.50
N SER A 645 -14.87 2.57 19.69
CA SER A 645 -14.31 3.66 20.48
C SER A 645 -12.79 3.51 20.61
N CYS A 646 -12.05 4.60 20.49
CA CYS A 646 -10.59 4.55 20.60
C CYS A 646 -10.08 4.24 22.02
N ARG A 647 -10.93 4.43 23.03
CA ARG A 647 -10.61 4.25 24.44
C ARG A 647 -10.21 2.81 24.73
N GLN A 648 -8.96 2.57 25.10
CA GLN A 648 -8.37 1.27 25.35
C GLN A 648 -7.25 1.39 26.41
N ILE A 649 -7.00 0.30 27.14
CA ILE A 649 -5.75 0.17 27.91
C ILE A 649 -4.57 0.12 26.92
N GLU A 650 -3.54 0.93 27.16
CA GLU A 650 -2.31 0.97 26.35
C GLU A 650 -2.65 1.15 24.86
N SER A 651 -3.52 2.12 24.58
CA SER A 651 -3.91 2.41 23.20
C SER A 651 -2.70 2.91 22.40
N PRO A 652 -2.39 2.32 21.22
CA PRO A 652 -1.30 2.81 20.37
C PRO A 652 -1.49 4.26 19.89
N LEU A 653 -2.72 4.77 19.95
CA LEU A 653 -3.04 6.16 19.61
C LEU A 653 -2.61 7.17 20.70
N GLY A 654 -2.30 6.70 21.91
CA GLY A 654 -1.94 7.56 23.05
C GLY A 654 -3.06 8.53 23.46
N GLY A 655 -2.69 9.59 24.17
CA GLY A 655 -3.60 10.66 24.59
C GLY A 655 -4.85 10.15 25.34
N ASP A 656 -6.01 10.71 25.03
CA ASP A 656 -7.30 10.36 25.64
C ASP A 656 -7.78 8.93 25.30
N CYS A 657 -7.21 8.32 24.26
CA CYS A 657 -7.52 6.93 23.92
C CYS A 657 -6.82 5.95 24.84
N ASP A 658 -5.65 6.28 25.39
CA ASP A 658 -4.99 5.44 26.38
C ASP A 658 -5.58 5.68 27.77
N THR A 659 -6.47 4.79 28.17
CA THR A 659 -7.18 4.91 29.45
C THR A 659 -7.41 3.56 30.09
N SER A 660 -7.22 3.52 31.40
CA SER A 660 -7.55 2.36 32.24
C SER A 660 -8.99 2.41 32.78
N GLU A 661 -9.63 3.58 32.70
CA GLU A 661 -10.96 3.84 33.25
C GLU A 661 -12.07 3.51 32.23
N HIS A 662 -13.16 2.91 32.71
CA HIS A 662 -14.32 2.67 31.87
C HIS A 662 -15.09 3.97 31.54
N PRO A 663 -15.77 4.05 30.39
CA PRO A 663 -15.89 3.02 29.34
C PRO A 663 -14.67 2.91 28.41
N ARG A 664 -14.19 1.68 28.19
CA ARG A 664 -13.03 1.39 27.32
C ARG A 664 -13.00 -0.06 26.84
N TRP A 665 -12.17 -0.35 25.84
CA TRP A 665 -11.73 -1.68 25.42
C TRP A 665 -10.59 -2.23 26.29
N ARG A 666 -10.32 -3.53 26.17
CA ARG A 666 -9.09 -4.16 26.67
C ARG A 666 -7.95 -3.93 25.69
N GLU A 667 -6.73 -3.97 26.22
CA GLU A 667 -5.49 -3.86 25.44
C GLU A 667 -5.45 -4.85 24.27
N HIS A 668 -5.06 -4.33 23.11
CA HIS A 668 -4.62 -5.08 21.95
C HIS A 668 -3.75 -4.19 21.03
N GLY A 669 -2.61 -4.71 20.55
CA GLY A 669 -1.68 -3.93 19.73
C GLY A 669 -2.14 -3.64 18.29
N THR A 670 -2.99 -4.49 17.71
CA THR A 670 -3.42 -4.37 16.29
C THR A 670 -4.93 -4.33 16.07
N HIS A 671 -5.75 -4.45 17.11
CA HIS A 671 -7.22 -4.53 17.02
C HIS A 671 -7.91 -3.48 17.90
N TYR A 672 -7.23 -2.36 18.09
CA TYR A 672 -7.71 -1.20 18.82
C TYR A 672 -8.73 -0.42 18.00
N GLY A 673 -9.60 0.32 18.70
CA GLY A 673 -10.54 1.21 18.03
C GLY A 673 -9.87 2.50 17.59
N THR A 674 -10.31 3.06 16.46
CA THR A 674 -9.92 4.41 16.03
C THR A 674 -11.08 5.40 16.08
N ASP A 675 -12.32 4.90 16.20
CA ASP A 675 -13.55 5.67 16.16
C ASP A 675 -13.61 6.72 15.03
N LEU A 676 -13.10 6.35 13.86
CA LEU A 676 -12.84 7.25 12.74
C LEU A 676 -14.09 8.06 12.30
N PHE A 677 -15.28 7.52 12.57
CA PHE A 677 -16.56 8.08 12.13
C PHE A 677 -17.44 8.60 13.28
N GLY A 678 -16.95 8.59 14.53
CA GLY A 678 -17.74 8.97 15.70
C GLY A 678 -18.87 7.99 16.03
N PHE A 679 -18.79 6.75 15.55
CA PHE A 679 -19.75 5.70 15.86
C PHE A 679 -19.64 5.24 17.32
N ASN A 680 -18.48 5.38 17.94
CA ASN A 680 -18.22 5.15 19.35
C ASN A 680 -18.76 3.79 19.84
N ALA A 681 -18.40 2.70 19.15
CA ALA A 681 -18.81 1.37 19.56
C ALA A 681 -18.09 0.98 20.86
N LEU A 682 -18.84 0.94 21.96
CA LEU A 682 -18.31 0.61 23.29
C LEU A 682 -18.58 -0.85 23.67
N PRO A 683 -17.65 -1.50 24.39
CA PRO A 683 -17.77 -2.91 24.78
C PRO A 683 -18.64 -3.08 26.03
N SER A 684 -19.95 -2.93 25.86
CA SER A 684 -20.95 -2.99 26.94
C SER A 684 -21.11 -4.38 27.57
N GLY A 685 -20.49 -5.41 27.01
CA GLY A 685 -20.76 -6.79 27.39
C GLY A 685 -22.23 -7.16 27.16
N TYR A 686 -22.69 -8.18 27.89
CA TYR A 686 -24.05 -8.66 27.79
C TYR A 686 -24.53 -9.38 29.05
N ARG A 687 -25.83 -9.63 29.11
CA ARG A 687 -26.49 -10.43 30.16
C ARG A 687 -26.99 -11.76 29.58
N THR A 688 -26.75 -12.87 30.25
CA THR A 688 -27.33 -14.16 29.87
C THR A 688 -28.79 -14.30 30.28
N SER A 689 -29.51 -15.25 29.67
CA SER A 689 -30.88 -15.60 30.06
C SER A 689 -31.00 -16.08 31.51
N THR A 690 -29.91 -16.61 32.09
CA THR A 690 -29.81 -17.06 33.48
C THR A 690 -29.25 -16.00 34.43
N GLY A 691 -28.97 -14.78 33.92
CA GLY A 691 -28.64 -13.58 34.69
C GLY A 691 -27.18 -13.38 35.06
N GLY A 692 -26.25 -14.06 34.40
CA GLY A 692 -24.82 -13.70 34.47
C GLY A 692 -24.51 -12.53 33.53
N TYR A 693 -23.56 -11.68 33.91
CA TYR A 693 -23.06 -10.56 33.10
C TYR A 693 -21.63 -10.85 32.67
N PHE A 694 -21.32 -10.65 31.40
CA PHE A 694 -20.05 -11.06 30.81
C PHE A 694 -19.49 -10.00 29.85
N ASN A 695 -18.17 -10.06 29.64
CA ASN A 695 -17.43 -9.36 28.61
C ASN A 695 -17.49 -7.82 28.60
N LEU A 696 -17.77 -7.17 29.73
CA LEU A 696 -17.56 -5.72 29.85
C LEU A 696 -16.09 -5.40 29.55
N GLY A 697 -15.86 -4.45 28.64
CA GLY A 697 -14.51 -4.12 28.15
C GLY A 697 -13.95 -5.06 27.07
N SER A 698 -14.56 -6.23 26.86
CA SER A 698 -14.05 -7.25 25.91
C SER A 698 -14.87 -7.36 24.63
N SER A 699 -16.18 -7.14 24.70
CA SER A 699 -17.04 -7.21 23.52
C SER A 699 -18.20 -6.22 23.60
N GLY A 700 -18.51 -5.58 22.48
CA GLY A 700 -19.78 -4.90 22.25
C GLY A 700 -20.72 -5.84 21.51
N ALA A 701 -21.99 -5.88 21.91
CA ALA A 701 -23.00 -6.73 21.30
C ALA A 701 -24.32 -5.97 21.12
N TRP A 702 -24.83 -5.94 19.89
CA TRP A 702 -26.04 -5.19 19.52
C TRP A 702 -27.06 -6.10 18.83
N TRP A 703 -28.31 -6.01 19.28
CA TRP A 703 -29.38 -6.73 18.60
C TRP A 703 -29.54 -6.28 17.15
N THR A 704 -29.86 -7.25 16.29
CA THR A 704 -30.50 -6.97 15.01
C THR A 704 -32.00 -7.25 15.12
N SER A 705 -32.82 -6.69 14.23
CA SER A 705 -34.24 -7.04 14.09
C SER A 705 -34.48 -8.33 13.28
N THR A 706 -33.41 -8.97 12.79
CA THR A 706 -33.49 -10.20 11.99
C THR A 706 -33.63 -11.44 12.89
N ALA A 707 -34.79 -12.08 12.86
CA ALA A 707 -35.01 -13.35 13.57
C ALA A 707 -34.32 -14.52 12.85
N PHE A 708 -33.72 -15.45 13.60
CA PHE A 708 -33.34 -16.77 13.09
C PHE A 708 -34.47 -17.75 13.41
N GLY A 709 -34.78 -18.69 12.52
CA GLY A 709 -35.83 -19.68 12.79
C GLY A 709 -35.66 -20.37 14.16
N GLY A 710 -36.75 -20.51 14.92
CA GLY A 710 -36.75 -21.11 16.27
C GLY A 710 -36.72 -20.06 17.40
N LEU A 711 -35.92 -20.31 18.45
CA LEU A 711 -35.71 -19.41 19.61
C LEU A 711 -34.42 -18.57 19.48
N GLY A 712 -33.76 -18.62 18.32
CA GLY A 712 -32.49 -17.97 18.04
C GLY A 712 -32.67 -16.62 17.35
N THR A 713 -31.80 -15.67 17.63
CA THR A 713 -31.88 -14.30 17.10
C THR A 713 -30.49 -13.80 16.76
N TRP A 714 -30.37 -13.01 15.69
CA TRP A 714 -29.08 -12.48 15.22
C TRP A 714 -28.71 -11.24 16.02
N TYR A 715 -27.46 -11.18 16.46
CA TYR A 715 -26.84 -9.97 17.00
C TYR A 715 -25.50 -9.75 16.33
N ARG A 716 -25.07 -8.49 16.30
CA ARG A 716 -23.75 -8.09 15.86
C ARG A 716 -22.82 -7.89 17.04
N SER A 717 -21.59 -8.34 16.91
CA SER A 717 -20.59 -8.24 17.94
C SER A 717 -19.25 -7.74 17.39
N PHE A 718 -18.58 -6.93 18.21
CA PHE A 718 -17.20 -6.53 18.04
C PHE A 718 -16.40 -7.05 19.24
N PHE A 719 -15.21 -7.58 18.98
CA PHE A 719 -14.34 -8.14 20.01
C PHE A 719 -13.02 -7.36 20.09
N TYR A 720 -12.44 -7.31 21.29
CA TYR A 720 -11.12 -6.68 21.47
C TYR A 720 -9.98 -7.44 20.74
N LEU A 721 -10.13 -8.76 20.52
CA LEU A 721 -9.12 -9.62 19.88
C LEU A 721 -9.16 -9.61 18.35
N TYR A 722 -10.14 -8.95 17.75
CA TYR A 722 -10.39 -9.07 16.31
C TYR A 722 -10.85 -7.74 15.72
N GLY A 723 -10.41 -7.43 14.50
CA GLY A 723 -10.78 -6.18 13.82
C GLY A 723 -12.01 -6.27 12.91
N ASN A 724 -12.62 -7.44 12.76
CA ASN A 724 -13.75 -7.66 11.86
C ASN A 724 -15.11 -7.65 12.57
N PHE A 725 -16.19 -7.60 11.78
CA PHE A 725 -17.56 -7.77 12.26
C PHE A 725 -17.81 -9.25 12.56
N TYR A 726 -18.55 -9.53 13.63
CA TYR A 726 -19.09 -10.86 13.90
C TYR A 726 -20.60 -10.83 13.94
N THR A 727 -21.16 -11.91 13.42
CA THR A 727 -22.59 -12.15 13.47
C THR A 727 -22.84 -13.47 14.16
N GLU A 728 -23.63 -13.42 15.22
CA GLU A 728 -23.82 -14.54 16.12
C GLU A 728 -25.31 -14.82 16.36
N ILE A 729 -25.61 -16.06 16.71
CA ILE A 729 -26.98 -16.53 16.97
C ILE A 729 -27.07 -16.92 18.43
N TYR A 730 -27.98 -16.29 19.17
CA TYR A 730 -28.24 -16.68 20.56
C TYR A 730 -29.71 -16.63 20.95
N ASN A 731 -29.96 -17.11 22.17
CA ASN A 731 -31.25 -17.12 22.84
C ASN A 731 -31.84 -15.71 22.96
N ALA A 732 -33.07 -15.53 22.47
CA ALA A 732 -33.87 -14.29 22.53
C ALA A 732 -34.00 -13.68 23.95
N LYS A 733 -33.77 -14.48 25.01
CA LYS A 733 -33.80 -14.05 26.41
C LYS A 733 -32.49 -13.44 26.90
N HIS A 734 -31.45 -13.33 26.09
CA HIS A 734 -30.23 -12.60 26.47
C HIS A 734 -30.50 -11.10 26.50
N GLY A 735 -29.66 -10.36 27.21
CA GLY A 735 -29.68 -8.91 27.22
C GLY A 735 -28.50 -8.36 26.42
N TYR A 736 -28.76 -7.71 25.29
CA TYR A 736 -27.76 -7.02 24.46
C TYR A 736 -28.12 -5.55 24.29
N SER A 737 -27.15 -4.74 23.90
CA SER A 737 -27.36 -3.33 23.61
C SER A 737 -28.19 -3.17 22.34
N VAL A 738 -28.77 -1.98 22.15
CA VAL A 738 -29.49 -1.62 20.93
C VAL A 738 -28.92 -0.31 20.41
N ARG A 739 -28.75 -0.23 19.10
CA ARG A 739 -28.39 0.99 18.38
C ARG A 739 -29.35 1.12 17.20
N CYS A 740 -30.04 2.25 17.11
CA CYS A 740 -31.10 2.41 16.12
C CYS A 740 -30.57 2.96 14.80
N ILE A 741 -31.26 2.63 13.73
CA ILE A 741 -31.03 3.11 12.37
C ILE A 741 -32.29 3.79 11.83
N LYS A 742 -32.11 4.69 10.88
CA LYS A 742 -33.15 5.32 10.07
C LYS A 742 -32.70 5.32 8.60
N ASP A 743 -33.57 4.87 7.71
CA ASP A 743 -33.39 5.02 6.26
C ASP A 743 -33.77 6.47 5.87
N GLU A 744 -33.14 7.00 4.81
CA GLU A 744 -33.52 8.30 4.23
C GLU A 744 -34.91 8.32 3.59
#